data_AF-A0A2D5NBG7-F1
#
_entry.id   AF-A0A2D5NBG7-F1
#
_cell.length_a   1.000
_cell.length_b   1.000
_cell.length_c   1.000
_cell.angle_alpha   90.00
_cell.angle_beta   90.00
_cell.angle_gamma   90.00
#
_symmetry.space_group_name_H-M   'P 1'
#
loop_
_entity.id
_entity.type
_entity.pdbx_description
1 polymer ?
#
loop_
_entity_poly.entity_id
_entity_poly.type
_entity_poly.pdbx_seq_one_letter_code
_entity_poly.pdbx_strand_id
1 'polypeptide(L)'
;MKKHLLTLLLAVFASTAFGQSYVSISAINDVSPSDLATCNDTSAYLGQTIITRGVVVTPGWASEVASGSVTGGQRPFIFIQDTAAGGQSSPWAGIEVMGVYSASNGSLQVPSTFNQVLPGDIVEIKGLVGEYNGSNQLSLVDANSFSIVSTTTDPVVSDTISLGDLNDNQQVNQLTTGEQYEGSFVTLENLTVTSVIQFSGNRVSFNVADANGNVINVSDRFLAQKLSSHSTVNPNSPQTQGSFVPPVPGTFLNSLSGVVRHDANGCTGDNGRGYEINPFDSLHYNVGYAPPYIANFERDPSVPTSNQDVEIVCNITDYDGTVDSVCIAWTADNALSIANMPKYAFPLSAGTTDEYEYEIPAQTDGSTVRYYIYAVDNDGNESWYPTKPTTQALPNIEFYTVRDNGMLVYDIQYTMDPFGDSPLETQEVTVKGVVTASTKIGDLGYLYIQDETGSAWSGIWCVGIGLNQFYRNEEVEVTGVVEEYYGMTRLNVTSANKTGNLGTVSATVLDPSDSASYANFGWEPYESMFIRYEQPNGKLHISQTNLGFGDYAVSSSNTAAVSHSGRVLAGRQSTTAYSSLDVQLVTDTSYSSLDGEMNVTPVVVSDTMTFDAIEGILYFGFSNYRLIPRNNNDFIGANVTLDSITVANSPISVVELAQMNVAYYPNPVNDQLTVQAPMDGMLVIYNSAGKRVLGERFSQESNVDVSALPNGLYLLSLEGSKGQFLTRISVQH
;
A
#
# COMPACT_ATOMS: atom_id res chain seq x y z
N MET A 1 83.61 11.43 23.92
CA MET A 1 82.40 10.95 23.20
C MET A 1 81.12 11.01 24.06
N LYS A 2 80.77 12.16 24.67
CA LYS A 2 79.53 12.30 25.48
C LYS A 2 78.84 13.67 25.39
N LYS A 3 79.20 14.53 24.41
CA LYS A 3 78.58 15.86 24.21
C LYS A 3 78.03 16.13 22.79
N HIS A 4 78.14 15.18 21.87
CA HIS A 4 77.61 15.32 20.50
C HIS A 4 76.43 14.39 20.19
N LEU A 5 75.98 13.59 21.16
CA LEU A 5 74.82 12.71 20.99
C LEU A 5 73.50 13.35 21.45
N LEU A 6 73.57 14.42 22.27
CA LEU A 6 72.39 15.09 22.82
C LEU A 6 71.82 16.16 21.87
N THR A 7 72.66 16.72 20.99
CA THR A 7 72.24 17.72 20.00
C THR A 7 71.63 17.10 18.74
N LEU A 8 71.88 15.80 18.49
CA LEU A 8 71.26 15.06 17.38
C LEU A 8 69.88 14.48 17.76
N LEU A 9 69.59 14.31 19.06
CA LEU A 9 68.30 13.78 19.52
C LEU A 9 67.20 14.86 19.63
N LEU A 10 67.59 16.13 19.76
CA LEU A 10 66.65 17.28 19.76
C LEU A 10 66.28 17.78 18.37
N ALA A 11 67.01 17.37 17.32
CA ALA A 11 66.71 17.73 15.93
C ALA A 11 65.81 16.70 15.21
N VAL A 12 65.54 15.54 15.83
CA VAL A 12 64.71 14.47 15.23
C VAL A 12 63.28 14.42 15.81
N PHE A 13 62.97 15.23 16.82
CA PHE A 13 61.61 15.36 17.38
C PHE A 13 60.89 16.66 16.98
N ALA A 14 61.43 17.43 16.04
CA ALA A 14 60.90 18.74 15.64
C ALA A 14 60.63 18.82 14.13
N SER A 15 59.88 17.89 13.55
CA SER A 15 59.21 18.09 12.25
C SER A 15 58.25 16.94 11.89
N THR A 16 57.21 16.71 12.69
CA THR A 16 55.96 16.11 12.19
C THR A 16 54.78 16.78 12.90
N ALA A 17 54.66 18.08 12.70
CA ALA A 17 53.37 18.75 12.75
C ALA A 17 53.06 19.13 11.30
N PHE A 18 52.63 18.16 10.49
CA PHE A 18 51.79 18.53 9.36
C PHE A 18 50.51 19.09 10.00
N GLY A 19 50.38 20.43 10.01
CA GLY A 19 49.07 21.02 10.25
C GLY A 19 48.12 20.41 9.23
N GLN A 20 46.93 19.97 9.67
CA GLN A 20 45.88 19.60 8.72
C GLN A 20 45.67 20.80 7.80
N SER A 21 46.03 20.64 6.53
CA SER A 21 45.78 21.63 5.50
C SER A 21 44.27 21.73 5.27
N TYR A 22 43.77 22.96 5.15
CA TYR A 22 42.37 23.18 4.78
C TYR A 22 42.07 22.50 3.45
N VAL A 23 40.95 21.78 3.40
CA VAL A 23 40.39 21.22 2.18
C VAL A 23 39.24 22.13 1.75
N SER A 24 39.28 22.64 0.52
CA SER A 24 38.20 23.47 0.00
C SER A 24 36.97 22.60 -0.29
N ILE A 25 35.77 23.17 -0.20
CA ILE A 25 34.54 22.42 -0.45
C ILE A 25 34.49 21.95 -1.91
N SER A 26 34.94 22.77 -2.85
CA SER A 26 35.08 22.36 -4.26
C SER A 26 35.94 21.11 -4.42
N ALA A 27 37.02 20.95 -3.64
CA ALA A 27 37.84 19.74 -3.71
C ALA A 27 37.15 18.53 -3.07
N ILE A 28 36.28 18.73 -2.08
CA ILE A 28 35.50 17.64 -1.47
C ILE A 28 34.51 17.08 -2.49
N ASN A 29 33.81 17.97 -3.21
CA ASN A 29 32.74 17.56 -4.10
C ASN A 29 33.22 17.23 -5.53
N ASP A 30 34.33 17.78 -6.02
CA ASP A 30 34.78 17.58 -7.41
C ASP A 30 34.92 16.08 -7.76
N VAL A 31 34.19 15.66 -8.79
CA VAL A 31 34.25 14.33 -9.38
C VAL A 31 34.62 14.45 -10.86
N SER A 32 35.47 13.54 -11.33
CA SER A 32 35.93 13.61 -12.71
C SER A 32 34.79 13.35 -13.71
N PRO A 33 34.75 14.02 -14.87
CA PRO A 33 33.75 13.75 -15.90
C PRO A 33 33.73 12.28 -16.37
N SER A 34 34.88 11.59 -16.29
CA SER A 34 34.95 10.17 -16.60
C SER A 34 34.23 9.29 -15.57
N ASP A 35 34.32 9.63 -14.29
CA ASP A 35 33.64 8.87 -13.23
C ASP A 35 32.12 9.09 -13.32
N LEU A 36 31.68 10.35 -13.49
CA LEU A 36 30.27 10.69 -13.68
C LEU A 36 29.65 10.00 -14.90
N ALA A 37 30.39 9.95 -16.01
CA ALA A 37 29.96 9.22 -17.22
C ALA A 37 29.85 7.71 -17.01
N THR A 38 30.45 7.17 -15.95
CA THR A 38 30.35 5.77 -15.52
C THR A 38 29.47 5.58 -14.28
N CYS A 39 28.64 6.57 -13.94
CA CYS A 39 27.71 6.54 -12.82
C CYS A 39 28.39 6.43 -11.45
N ASN A 40 29.52 7.10 -11.32
CA ASN A 40 30.25 7.20 -10.07
C ASN A 40 30.43 8.69 -9.71
N ASP A 41 29.75 9.11 -8.67
CA ASP A 41 29.72 10.43 -8.03
C ASP A 41 30.46 10.44 -6.68
N THR A 42 31.19 9.36 -6.35
CA THR A 42 31.84 9.23 -5.04
C THR A 42 32.93 10.28 -4.83
N SER A 43 32.81 11.06 -3.76
CA SER A 43 33.85 12.00 -3.31
C SER A 43 35.19 11.31 -3.07
N ALA A 44 36.29 11.92 -3.54
CA ALA A 44 37.66 11.49 -3.25
C ALA A 44 38.01 11.55 -1.74
N TYR A 45 37.22 12.27 -0.95
CA TYR A 45 37.40 12.45 0.49
C TYR A 45 36.45 11.59 1.32
N LEU A 46 35.63 10.73 0.72
CA LEU A 46 34.68 9.88 1.45
C LEU A 46 35.37 9.11 2.58
N GLY A 47 34.81 9.19 3.79
CA GLY A 47 35.32 8.56 5.00
C GLY A 47 36.51 9.28 5.66
N GLN A 48 36.97 10.40 5.11
CA GLN A 48 38.09 11.16 5.68
C GLN A 48 37.62 12.27 6.62
N THR A 49 38.43 12.56 7.65
CA THR A 49 38.25 13.75 8.49
C THR A 49 39.06 14.91 7.93
N ILE A 50 38.37 16.00 7.61
CA ILE A 50 38.95 17.21 7.02
C ILE A 50 38.71 18.43 7.90
N ILE A 51 39.41 19.53 7.59
CA ILE A 51 39.07 20.86 8.09
C ILE A 51 38.74 21.72 6.87
N THR A 52 37.56 22.36 6.86
CA THR A 52 37.13 23.26 5.78
C THR A 52 36.54 24.56 6.33
N ARG A 53 36.35 25.54 5.44
CA ARG A 53 35.67 26.80 5.72
C ARG A 53 34.67 27.11 4.64
N GLY A 54 33.45 27.45 5.05
CA GLY A 54 32.39 27.87 4.15
C GLY A 54 31.62 29.07 4.67
N VAL A 55 30.99 29.78 3.74
CA VAL A 55 30.01 30.84 4.01
C VAL A 55 28.65 30.19 4.18
N VAL A 56 27.96 30.46 5.29
CA VAL A 56 26.63 29.94 5.58
C VAL A 56 25.62 30.49 4.57
N VAL A 57 24.83 29.59 3.98
CA VAL A 57 23.72 29.90 3.07
C VAL A 57 22.40 29.85 3.82
N THR A 58 22.14 28.74 4.49
CA THR A 58 20.88 28.50 5.19
C THR A 58 21.03 28.91 6.66
N PRO A 59 20.12 29.72 7.22
CA PRO A 59 20.18 30.05 8.63
C PRO A 59 20.05 28.81 9.51
N GLY A 60 20.81 28.74 10.61
CA GLY A 60 20.80 27.60 11.53
C GLY A 60 19.45 27.37 12.23
N TRP A 61 18.60 28.40 12.30
CA TRP A 61 17.25 28.30 12.85
C TRP A 61 16.23 27.68 11.89
N ALA A 62 16.51 27.60 10.58
CA ALA A 62 15.50 27.24 9.58
C ALA A 62 15.26 25.74 9.44
N SER A 63 16.22 24.88 9.79
CA SER A 63 16.07 23.42 9.61
C SER A 63 15.11 22.82 10.64
N GLU A 64 14.10 22.08 10.16
CA GLU A 64 13.03 21.47 10.97
C GLU A 64 12.96 19.96 10.76
N VAL A 65 14.03 19.27 11.19
CA VAL A 65 14.14 17.81 11.11
C VAL A 65 14.09 17.20 12.50
N ALA A 66 12.96 16.56 12.83
CA ALA A 66 12.77 15.84 14.07
C ALA A 66 13.62 14.56 14.11
N SER A 67 14.22 14.25 15.26
CA SER A 67 15.02 13.03 15.44
C SER A 67 15.04 12.57 16.89
N GLY A 68 14.44 11.40 17.17
CA GLY A 68 14.46 10.79 18.51
C GLY A 68 15.84 10.32 18.98
N SER A 69 16.82 10.22 18.07
CA SER A 69 18.19 9.81 18.38
C SER A 69 19.09 10.96 18.83
N VAL A 70 18.65 12.21 18.66
CA VAL A 70 19.43 13.41 19.03
C VAL A 70 18.87 13.99 20.32
N THR A 71 19.76 14.34 21.25
CA THR A 71 19.35 15.00 22.49
C THR A 71 18.71 16.35 22.16
N GLY A 72 17.49 16.57 22.65
CA GLY A 72 16.67 17.73 22.29
C GLY A 72 15.70 17.47 21.14
N GLY A 73 15.73 16.30 20.49
CA GLY A 73 14.70 15.87 19.53
C GLY A 73 14.82 16.47 18.13
N GLN A 74 15.89 17.21 17.83
CA GLN A 74 16.12 17.87 16.54
C GLN A 74 17.50 17.49 15.98
N ARG A 75 17.56 17.23 14.67
CA ARG A 75 18.81 17.11 13.91
C ARG A 75 18.95 18.29 12.96
N PRO A 76 19.74 19.33 13.29
CA PRO A 76 19.86 20.51 12.44
C PRO A 76 20.82 20.28 11.28
N PHE A 77 20.51 20.93 10.15
CA PHE A 77 21.35 20.98 8.97
C PHE A 77 21.55 22.42 8.53
N ILE A 78 22.76 22.74 8.05
CA ILE A 78 23.03 23.97 7.30
C ILE A 78 23.74 23.62 6.00
N PHE A 79 23.63 24.51 5.01
CA PHE A 79 24.40 24.46 3.78
C PHE A 79 25.38 25.62 3.77
N ILE A 80 26.58 25.35 3.28
CA ILE A 80 27.68 26.31 3.22
C ILE A 80 28.32 26.32 1.83
N GLN A 81 28.88 27.45 1.44
CA GLN A 81 29.54 27.67 0.15
C GLN A 81 31.05 27.90 0.32
N ASP A 82 31.85 27.41 -0.63
CA ASP A 82 33.30 27.46 -0.56
C ASP A 82 33.84 28.89 -0.46
N THR A 83 34.58 29.17 0.60
CA THR A 83 35.30 30.44 0.73
C THR A 83 36.38 30.61 -0.34
N ALA A 84 36.92 29.51 -0.89
CA ALA A 84 37.85 29.55 -2.02
C ALA A 84 37.19 30.00 -3.33
N ALA A 85 35.88 29.77 -3.48
CA ALA A 85 35.06 30.24 -4.60
C ALA A 85 34.40 31.60 -4.33
N GLY A 86 34.82 32.33 -3.28
CA GLY A 86 34.27 33.63 -2.92
C GLY A 86 32.97 33.55 -2.10
N GLY A 87 32.58 32.35 -1.63
CA GLY A 87 31.42 32.17 -0.75
C GLY A 87 30.07 32.34 -1.44
N GLN A 88 30.06 32.27 -2.77
CA GLN A 88 28.86 32.37 -3.59
C GLN A 88 28.50 31.01 -4.18
N SER A 89 27.23 30.84 -4.56
CA SER A 89 26.81 29.64 -5.26
C SER A 89 27.56 29.51 -6.58
N SER A 90 28.22 28.37 -6.76
CA SER A 90 28.98 28.04 -7.97
C SER A 90 29.19 26.51 -8.04
N PRO A 91 29.48 25.97 -9.23
CA PRO A 91 29.79 24.55 -9.38
C PRO A 91 30.79 24.04 -8.35
N TRP A 92 30.44 22.91 -7.72
CA TRP A 92 31.18 22.16 -6.71
C TRP A 92 31.32 22.86 -5.35
N ALA A 93 30.88 24.10 -5.20
CA ALA A 93 31.20 24.91 -4.02
C ALA A 93 30.29 24.68 -2.81
N GLY A 94 29.15 24.01 -2.97
CA GLY A 94 28.13 23.83 -1.92
C GLY A 94 28.23 22.50 -1.19
N ILE A 95 28.03 22.46 0.13
CA ILE A 95 27.96 21.18 0.87
C ILE A 95 26.99 21.25 2.04
N GLU A 96 26.33 20.13 2.33
CA GLU A 96 25.50 19.96 3.52
C GLU A 96 26.35 19.66 4.76
N VAL A 97 26.02 20.31 5.87
CA VAL A 97 26.62 20.07 7.18
C VAL A 97 25.53 19.56 8.13
N MET A 98 25.69 18.34 8.63
CA MET A 98 24.89 17.81 9.71
C MET A 98 25.44 18.29 11.06
N GLY A 99 24.67 19.11 11.77
CA GLY A 99 25.09 19.79 13.00
C GLY A 99 25.11 18.93 14.26
N VAL A 100 25.39 17.64 14.15
CA VAL A 100 25.44 16.71 15.29
C VAL A 100 26.81 16.07 15.42
N TYR A 101 27.22 15.83 16.67
CA TYR A 101 28.40 15.03 17.00
C TYR A 101 28.05 13.96 18.04
N SER A 102 28.85 12.90 18.10
CA SER A 102 28.75 11.86 19.13
C SER A 102 29.51 12.29 20.39
N ALA A 103 28.80 12.50 21.49
CA ALA A 103 29.41 12.78 22.78
C ALA A 103 30.10 11.52 23.37
N SER A 104 30.91 11.71 24.41
CA SER A 104 31.68 10.63 25.05
C SER A 104 30.83 9.50 25.64
N ASN A 105 29.55 9.78 25.92
CA ASN A 105 28.56 8.81 26.38
C ASN A 105 27.79 8.12 25.25
N GLY A 106 28.15 8.36 23.98
CA GLY A 106 27.49 7.80 22.80
C GLY A 106 26.20 8.52 22.36
N SER A 107 25.77 9.56 23.07
CA SER A 107 24.59 10.35 22.66
C SER A 107 24.93 11.34 21.55
N LEU A 108 24.00 11.57 20.63
CA LEU A 108 24.12 12.63 19.62
C LEU A 108 23.70 13.97 20.23
N GLN A 109 24.56 14.98 20.05
CA GLN A 109 24.39 16.33 20.59
C GLN A 109 24.60 17.37 19.49
N VAL A 110 23.97 18.54 19.67
CA VAL A 110 24.12 19.71 18.79
C VAL A 110 25.04 20.75 19.46
N PRO A 111 26.05 21.31 18.77
CA PRO A 111 26.82 22.43 19.30
C PRO A 111 25.93 23.65 19.56
N SER A 112 26.13 24.35 20.68
CA SER A 112 25.23 25.43 21.12
C SER A 112 25.11 26.60 20.14
N THR A 113 26.13 26.84 19.31
CA THR A 113 26.17 27.92 18.31
C THR A 113 25.65 27.49 16.94
N PHE A 114 25.42 26.20 16.69
CA PHE A 114 25.09 25.71 15.35
C PHE A 114 23.76 26.27 14.84
N ASN A 115 22.72 26.28 15.68
CA ASN A 115 21.41 26.80 15.30
C ASN A 115 21.34 28.35 15.28
N GLN A 116 22.43 29.04 15.61
CA GLN A 116 22.49 30.49 15.73
C GLN A 116 23.15 31.17 14.53
N VAL A 117 23.72 30.40 13.60
CA VAL A 117 24.39 30.96 12.42
C VAL A 117 23.41 31.60 11.46
N LEU A 118 23.88 32.66 10.81
CA LEU A 118 23.13 33.43 9.83
C LEU A 118 23.79 33.34 8.46
N PRO A 119 23.02 33.51 7.37
CA PRO A 119 23.59 33.63 6.03
C PRO A 119 24.70 34.70 5.99
N GLY A 120 25.85 34.38 5.43
CA GLY A 120 27.03 35.24 5.41
C GLY A 120 28.04 35.01 6.55
N ASP A 121 27.70 34.24 7.59
CA ASP A 121 28.69 33.79 8.58
C ASP A 121 29.74 32.89 7.92
N ILE A 122 31.01 33.07 8.26
CA ILE A 122 32.09 32.17 7.83
C ILE A 122 32.36 31.20 8.96
N VAL A 123 32.12 29.92 8.71
CA VAL A 123 32.30 28.85 9.69
C VAL A 123 33.53 28.01 9.36
N GLU A 124 34.24 27.59 10.39
CA GLU A 124 35.27 26.56 10.31
C GLU A 124 34.72 25.25 10.86
N ILE A 125 34.89 24.19 10.08
CA ILE A 125 34.33 22.88 10.37
C ILE A 125 35.42 21.82 10.29
N LYS A 126 35.53 21.03 11.35
CA LYS A 126 36.26 19.77 11.37
C LYS A 126 35.27 18.63 11.18
N GLY A 127 35.08 18.20 9.94
CA GLY A 127 34.03 17.26 9.56
C GLY A 127 34.58 15.92 9.08
N LEU A 128 33.84 14.84 9.36
CA LEU A 128 33.93 13.60 8.61
C LEU A 128 33.10 13.75 7.32
N VAL A 129 33.73 13.54 6.16
CA VAL A 129 33.03 13.47 4.87
C VAL A 129 32.33 12.12 4.79
N GLY A 130 31.01 12.14 4.73
CA GLY A 130 30.16 10.99 4.53
C GLY A 130 29.21 11.20 3.36
N GLU A 131 28.37 10.20 3.13
CA GLU A 131 27.36 10.21 2.08
C GLU A 131 26.01 9.79 2.69
N TYR A 132 24.93 10.41 2.25
CA TYR A 132 23.57 10.00 2.58
C TYR A 132 22.68 10.09 1.34
N ASN A 133 22.17 8.95 0.87
CA ASN A 133 21.38 8.81 -0.37
C ASN A 133 22.09 9.38 -1.60
N GLY A 134 23.39 9.10 -1.75
CA GLY A 134 24.23 9.71 -2.77
C GLY A 134 24.76 11.10 -2.42
N SER A 135 24.17 11.78 -1.42
CA SER A 135 24.54 13.17 -1.15
C SER A 135 25.75 13.33 -0.22
N ASN A 136 26.76 14.12 -0.60
CA ASN A 136 27.91 14.43 0.26
C ASN A 136 27.46 15.24 1.49
N GLN A 137 27.89 14.79 2.67
CA GLN A 137 27.52 15.38 3.95
C GLN A 137 28.69 15.44 4.91
N LEU A 138 28.89 16.60 5.55
CA LEU A 138 29.83 16.75 6.65
C LEU A 138 29.17 16.45 7.99
N SER A 139 29.73 15.50 8.74
CA SER A 139 29.35 15.22 10.13
C SER A 139 30.38 15.76 11.11
N LEU A 140 29.95 16.41 12.20
CA LEU A 140 30.86 16.97 13.19
C LEU A 140 31.56 15.85 13.99
N VAL A 141 32.88 15.97 14.16
CA VAL A 141 33.69 14.95 14.84
C VAL A 141 33.55 15.02 16.37
N ASP A 142 33.48 16.23 16.92
CA ASP A 142 33.40 16.50 18.35
C ASP A 142 32.76 17.87 18.64
N ALA A 143 32.57 18.18 19.93
CA ALA A 143 31.93 19.43 20.37
C ALA A 143 32.64 20.72 19.92
N ASN A 144 33.93 20.66 19.56
CA ASN A 144 34.73 21.82 19.12
C ASN A 144 34.92 21.85 17.60
N SER A 145 34.25 20.95 16.87
CA SER A 145 34.39 20.80 15.43
C SER A 145 33.64 21.84 14.61
N PHE A 146 33.01 22.82 15.26
CA PHE A 146 32.25 23.88 14.62
C PHE A 146 32.51 25.21 15.31
N SER A 147 32.87 26.25 14.55
CA SER A 147 33.01 27.60 15.08
C SER A 147 32.76 28.66 14.00
N ILE A 148 32.21 29.80 14.40
CA ILE A 148 32.12 30.99 13.54
C ILE A 148 33.46 31.72 13.64
N VAL A 149 34.14 31.92 12.51
CA VAL A 149 35.49 32.51 12.47
C VAL A 149 35.52 33.91 11.88
N SER A 150 34.52 34.28 11.07
CA SER A 150 34.39 35.61 10.47
C SER A 150 32.98 35.78 9.89
N THR A 151 32.74 36.88 9.19
CA THR A 151 31.51 37.14 8.42
C THR A 151 31.88 37.82 7.10
N THR A 152 31.03 37.65 6.07
CA THR A 152 31.08 38.46 4.85
C THR A 152 29.93 39.46 4.82
N THR A 153 30.12 40.58 4.12
CA THR A 153 29.07 41.55 3.82
C THR A 153 28.46 41.34 2.44
N ASP A 154 29.05 40.46 1.63
CA ASP A 154 28.51 40.14 0.32
C ASP A 154 27.20 39.36 0.50
N PRO A 155 26.15 39.70 -0.26
CA PRO A 155 24.89 38.96 -0.18
C PRO A 155 25.11 37.52 -0.63
N VAL A 156 24.47 36.58 0.05
CA VAL A 156 24.36 35.19 -0.42
C VAL A 156 23.34 35.18 -1.55
N VAL A 157 23.79 34.93 -2.78
CA VAL A 157 22.91 34.84 -3.95
C VAL A 157 22.91 33.42 -4.52
N SER A 158 21.80 33.05 -5.13
CA SER A 158 21.67 31.79 -5.87
C SER A 158 22.19 31.91 -7.29
N ASP A 159 22.58 30.76 -7.87
CA ASP A 159 22.86 30.63 -9.30
C ASP A 159 21.60 30.18 -10.04
N THR A 160 21.33 30.72 -11.24
CA THR A 160 20.17 30.30 -12.04
C THR A 160 20.59 29.20 -13.00
N ILE A 161 19.96 28.03 -12.90
CA ILE A 161 20.31 26.84 -13.69
C ILE A 161 19.08 26.25 -14.41
N SER A 162 19.32 25.33 -15.35
CA SER A 162 18.23 24.58 -15.97
C SER A 162 17.84 23.39 -15.09
N LEU A 163 16.55 23.10 -14.97
CA LEU A 163 16.09 21.91 -14.27
C LEU A 163 16.63 20.63 -14.95
N GLY A 164 16.72 20.64 -16.27
CA GLY A 164 17.30 19.55 -17.06
C GLY A 164 18.79 19.27 -16.79
N ASP A 165 19.51 20.20 -16.14
CA ASP A 165 20.87 19.93 -15.68
C ASP A 165 20.86 18.94 -14.50
N LEU A 166 19.79 18.94 -13.70
CA LEU A 166 19.64 18.10 -12.51
C LEU A 166 18.95 16.78 -12.83
N ASN A 167 17.74 16.83 -13.39
CA ASN A 167 16.88 15.65 -13.58
C ASN A 167 16.24 15.67 -14.97
N ASP A 168 15.87 14.49 -15.49
CA ASP A 168 15.06 14.37 -16.70
C ASP A 168 13.53 14.36 -16.43
N ASN A 169 12.75 14.05 -17.47
CA ASN A 169 11.29 13.99 -17.41
C ASN A 169 10.71 12.80 -16.63
N GLN A 170 11.55 11.83 -16.28
CA GLN A 170 11.23 10.72 -15.40
C GLN A 170 11.79 10.96 -13.98
N GLN A 171 12.26 12.18 -13.72
CA GLN A 171 12.88 12.55 -12.44
C GLN A 171 14.16 11.73 -12.15
N VAL A 172 14.85 11.28 -13.21
CA VAL A 172 16.11 10.54 -13.11
C VAL A 172 17.29 11.50 -13.11
N ASN A 173 18.23 11.30 -12.18
CA ASN A 173 19.44 12.10 -12.01
C ASN A 173 20.27 12.21 -13.31
N GLN A 174 20.73 13.42 -13.61
CA GLN A 174 21.68 13.73 -14.68
C GLN A 174 23.07 14.02 -14.10
N LEU A 175 23.78 12.97 -13.63
CA LEU A 175 25.05 13.13 -12.89
C LEU A 175 26.09 14.00 -13.62
N THR A 176 26.23 13.86 -14.93
CA THR A 176 27.25 14.59 -15.71
C THR A 176 27.07 16.10 -15.73
N THR A 177 25.88 16.60 -15.40
CA THR A 177 25.53 18.02 -15.41
C THR A 177 25.08 18.51 -14.04
N GLY A 178 24.42 17.66 -13.26
CA GLY A 178 23.75 18.02 -12.02
C GLY A 178 24.63 17.91 -10.79
N GLU A 179 25.62 17.01 -10.81
CA GLU A 179 26.41 16.69 -9.61
C GLU A 179 27.18 17.90 -9.07
N GLN A 180 27.66 18.75 -9.97
CA GLN A 180 28.33 19.99 -9.59
C GLN A 180 27.43 20.97 -8.80
N TYR A 181 26.12 20.82 -8.83
CA TYR A 181 25.18 21.68 -8.12
C TYR A 181 24.73 21.09 -6.78
N GLU A 182 25.22 19.92 -6.41
CA GLU A 182 25.01 19.37 -5.08
C GLU A 182 25.35 20.41 -3.99
N GLY A 183 24.48 20.53 -2.99
CA GLY A 183 24.66 21.42 -1.85
C GLY A 183 24.59 22.92 -2.19
N SER A 184 24.41 23.25 -3.48
CA SER A 184 24.46 24.62 -3.97
C SER A 184 23.11 25.32 -3.83
N PHE A 185 23.15 26.65 -3.66
CA PHE A 185 21.93 27.47 -3.61
C PHE A 185 21.57 27.90 -5.04
N VAL A 186 20.45 27.42 -5.55
CA VAL A 186 20.08 27.62 -6.96
C VAL A 186 18.71 28.27 -7.09
N THR A 187 18.46 28.82 -8.26
CA THR A 187 17.15 29.27 -8.73
C THR A 187 16.80 28.52 -10.01
N LEU A 188 15.60 27.97 -10.04
CA LEU A 188 14.96 27.43 -11.23
C LEU A 188 13.85 28.39 -11.66
N GLU A 189 13.59 28.53 -12.96
CA GLU A 189 12.62 29.49 -13.49
C GLU A 189 11.55 28.82 -14.34
N ASN A 190 10.37 29.44 -14.40
CA ASN A 190 9.23 29.03 -15.24
C ASN A 190 8.81 27.57 -14.99
N LEU A 191 8.40 27.30 -13.75
CA LEU A 191 8.04 25.97 -13.30
C LEU A 191 6.54 25.85 -13.08
N THR A 192 5.99 24.68 -13.35
CA THR A 192 4.60 24.35 -13.04
C THR A 192 4.54 23.24 -12.01
N VAL A 193 3.78 23.43 -10.94
CA VAL A 193 3.48 22.38 -9.96
C VAL A 193 2.70 21.26 -10.65
N THR A 194 3.23 20.05 -10.65
CA THR A 194 2.62 18.91 -11.35
C THR A 194 1.84 17.99 -10.41
N SER A 195 2.24 17.91 -9.15
CA SER A 195 1.58 17.07 -8.13
C SER A 195 1.94 17.53 -6.73
N VAL A 196 1.04 17.29 -5.78
CA VAL A 196 1.28 17.46 -4.34
C VAL A 196 1.25 16.09 -3.67
N ILE A 197 2.24 15.81 -2.84
CA ILE A 197 2.47 14.52 -2.20
C ILE A 197 2.37 14.74 -0.69
N GLN A 198 1.25 14.31 -0.11
CA GLN A 198 1.07 14.31 1.34
C GLN A 198 1.61 13.00 1.92
N PHE A 199 2.33 13.08 3.04
CA PHE A 199 2.80 11.91 3.76
C PHE A 199 2.03 11.78 5.08
N SER A 200 2.06 10.59 5.68
CA SER A 200 1.53 10.38 7.03
C SER A 200 2.06 11.44 8.01
N GLY A 201 1.16 12.07 8.78
CA GLY A 201 1.51 13.09 9.77
C GLY A 201 1.42 14.52 9.22
N ASN A 202 2.49 15.30 9.34
CA ASN A 202 2.51 16.75 9.06
C ASN A 202 3.54 17.14 7.98
N ARG A 203 3.81 16.24 7.04
CA ARG A 203 4.81 16.41 5.99
C ARG A 203 4.16 16.49 4.62
N VAL A 204 4.70 17.36 3.76
CA VAL A 204 4.24 17.55 2.39
C VAL A 204 5.41 17.82 1.45
N SER A 205 5.46 17.15 0.32
CA SER A 205 6.34 17.55 -0.79
C SER A 205 5.50 17.78 -2.03
N PHE A 206 6.06 18.39 -3.06
CA PHE A 206 5.38 18.52 -4.34
C PHE A 206 6.40 18.48 -5.46
N ASN A 207 5.97 18.09 -6.65
CA ASN A 207 6.81 18.08 -7.83
C ASN A 207 6.52 19.31 -8.68
N VAL A 208 7.56 19.81 -9.33
CA VAL A 208 7.47 20.87 -10.33
C VAL A 208 8.16 20.42 -11.60
N ALA A 209 7.67 20.88 -12.74
CA ALA A 209 8.26 20.62 -14.05
C ALA A 209 8.57 21.91 -14.82
N ASP A 210 9.63 21.87 -15.61
CA ASP A 210 9.95 22.93 -16.58
C ASP A 210 9.15 22.75 -17.90
N ALA A 211 9.29 23.71 -18.82
CA ALA A 211 8.62 23.65 -20.12
C ALA A 211 9.08 22.49 -21.03
N ASN A 212 10.22 21.87 -20.74
CA ASN A 212 10.71 20.68 -21.44
C ASN A 212 10.20 19.38 -20.80
N GLY A 213 9.46 19.48 -19.69
CA GLY A 213 8.90 18.36 -18.95
C GLY A 213 9.87 17.70 -17.97
N ASN A 214 11.06 18.27 -17.74
CA ASN A 214 11.97 17.77 -16.71
C ASN A 214 11.35 18.01 -15.32
N VAL A 215 11.54 17.10 -14.37
CA VAL A 215 10.83 17.12 -13.07
C VAL A 215 11.79 17.16 -11.88
N ILE A 216 11.48 17.94 -10.85
CA ILE A 216 12.21 17.98 -9.57
C ILE A 216 11.23 17.95 -8.38
N ASN A 217 11.62 17.27 -7.31
CA ASN A 217 10.88 17.29 -6.04
C ASN A 217 11.28 18.50 -5.19
N VAL A 218 10.29 19.12 -4.57
CA VAL A 218 10.44 20.21 -3.61
C VAL A 218 10.17 19.68 -2.19
N SER A 219 11.23 19.60 -1.39
CA SER A 219 11.24 18.84 -0.13
C SER A 219 11.13 19.69 1.14
N ASP A 220 10.46 19.15 2.17
CA ASP A 220 10.00 19.87 3.35
C ASP A 220 11.03 20.03 4.48
N ARG A 221 12.33 20.06 4.18
CA ARG A 221 13.38 20.01 5.22
C ARG A 221 13.41 21.25 6.13
N PHE A 222 12.99 22.40 5.61
CA PHE A 222 13.06 23.68 6.29
C PHE A 222 11.69 24.20 6.71
N LEU A 223 11.69 25.09 7.70
CA LEU A 223 10.52 25.75 8.26
C LEU A 223 9.62 26.39 7.20
N ALA A 224 10.20 26.90 6.11
CA ALA A 224 9.50 27.51 4.99
C ALA A 224 8.47 26.60 4.31
N GLN A 225 8.60 25.27 4.45
CA GLN A 225 7.67 24.29 3.88
C GLN A 225 7.00 23.42 4.96
N LYS A 226 7.00 23.85 6.23
CA LYS A 226 6.28 23.16 7.29
C LYS A 226 4.82 23.59 7.34
N LEU A 227 3.92 22.61 7.31
CA LEU A 227 2.47 22.80 7.45
C LEU A 227 2.12 23.42 8.81
N SER A 228 0.94 24.03 8.91
CA SER A 228 0.40 24.58 10.16
C SER A 228 0.22 23.55 11.28
N SER A 229 0.06 22.27 10.93
CA SER A 229 0.01 21.15 11.87
C SER A 229 1.38 20.73 12.44
N HIS A 230 2.48 21.29 11.94
CA HIS A 230 3.82 21.00 12.41
C HIS A 230 4.21 21.91 13.58
N SER A 231 4.44 21.31 14.76
CA SER A 231 5.10 21.99 15.88
C SER A 231 6.61 21.99 15.67
N THR A 232 7.21 23.18 15.68
CA THR A 232 8.66 23.34 15.45
C THR A 232 9.49 22.60 16.48
N VAL A 233 10.54 21.91 16.03
CA VAL A 233 11.49 21.18 16.87
C VAL A 233 12.79 21.95 17.07
N ASN A 234 13.09 22.94 16.22
CA ASN A 234 14.25 23.79 16.40
C ASN A 234 14.02 24.79 17.54
N PRO A 235 14.86 24.82 18.60
CA PRO A 235 14.69 25.75 19.71
C PRO A 235 14.92 27.21 19.32
N ASN A 236 15.53 27.46 18.16
CA ASN A 236 15.77 28.80 17.62
C ASN A 236 14.78 29.22 16.54
N SER A 237 13.77 28.40 16.24
CA SER A 237 12.76 28.76 15.25
C SER A 237 12.01 30.04 15.65
N PRO A 238 11.76 30.95 14.69
CA PRO A 238 11.10 32.22 14.95
C PRO A 238 9.59 32.07 15.22
N GLN A 239 9.03 30.90 14.95
CA GLN A 239 7.63 30.55 15.15
C GLN A 239 7.52 29.18 15.84
N THR A 240 6.41 28.93 16.52
CA THR A 240 6.15 27.67 17.23
C THR A 240 5.48 26.60 16.37
N GLN A 241 4.96 27.00 15.20
CA GLN A 241 4.30 26.14 14.23
C GLN A 241 4.70 26.54 12.81
N GLY A 242 4.56 25.62 11.85
CA GLY A 242 4.67 25.93 10.43
C GLY A 242 3.55 26.84 9.92
N SER A 243 3.69 27.31 8.68
CA SER A 243 2.74 28.22 8.03
C SER A 243 2.58 27.96 6.54
N PHE A 244 3.23 26.92 6.01
CA PHE A 244 3.20 26.59 4.59
C PHE A 244 1.82 26.08 4.18
N VAL A 245 1.31 26.63 3.07
CA VAL A 245 0.11 26.17 2.38
C VAL A 245 0.58 25.46 1.10
N PRO A 246 0.28 24.17 0.91
CA PRO A 246 0.64 23.47 -0.31
C PRO A 246 0.08 24.16 -1.55
N PRO A 247 0.85 24.27 -2.65
CA PRO A 247 0.35 24.84 -3.90
C PRO A 247 -0.68 23.92 -4.56
N VAL A 248 -1.49 24.46 -5.46
CA VAL A 248 -2.42 23.66 -6.25
C VAL A 248 -1.68 23.09 -7.47
N PRO A 249 -1.88 21.82 -7.86
CA PRO A 249 -1.41 21.34 -9.15
C PRO A 249 -1.87 22.28 -10.29
N GLY A 250 -0.91 22.74 -11.10
CA GLY A 250 -1.11 23.80 -12.09
C GLY A 250 -0.60 25.19 -11.66
N THR A 251 -0.29 25.42 -10.37
CA THR A 251 0.37 26.66 -9.91
C THR A 251 1.66 26.89 -10.70
N PHE A 252 1.82 28.10 -11.23
CA PHE A 252 3.02 28.50 -11.93
C PHE A 252 3.93 29.31 -11.02
N LEU A 253 5.21 28.97 -11.03
CA LEU A 253 6.27 29.67 -10.33
C LEU A 253 7.12 30.40 -11.36
N ASN A 254 7.19 31.73 -11.27
CA ASN A 254 8.16 32.52 -12.02
C ASN A 254 9.58 32.03 -11.69
N SER A 255 9.83 31.79 -10.40
CA SER A 255 11.07 31.17 -9.93
C SER A 255 10.87 30.37 -8.63
N LEU A 256 11.72 29.37 -8.44
CA LEU A 256 11.85 28.57 -7.23
C LEU A 256 13.32 28.51 -6.82
N SER A 257 13.64 28.99 -5.62
CA SER A 257 15.01 28.95 -5.09
C SER A 257 15.17 27.99 -3.92
N GLY A 258 16.35 27.41 -3.77
CA GLY A 258 16.60 26.48 -2.67
C GLY A 258 17.95 25.81 -2.78
N VAL A 259 18.31 25.05 -1.76
CA VAL A 259 19.53 24.23 -1.79
C VAL A 259 19.24 22.89 -2.45
N VAL A 260 20.12 22.49 -3.36
CA VAL A 260 20.01 21.20 -4.06
C VAL A 260 20.58 20.09 -3.17
N ARG A 261 19.90 18.96 -3.15
CA ARG A 261 20.32 17.75 -2.45
C ARG A 261 20.19 16.55 -3.37
N HIS A 262 21.12 15.60 -3.28
CA HIS A 262 21.04 14.37 -4.03
C HIS A 262 20.12 13.35 -3.33
N ASP A 263 19.23 12.69 -4.10
CA ASP A 263 18.56 11.45 -3.70
C ASP A 263 18.74 10.42 -4.83
N ALA A 264 19.87 9.70 -4.79
CA ALA A 264 20.41 8.94 -5.92
C ALA A 264 19.42 7.96 -6.56
N ASN A 265 19.35 7.98 -7.89
CA ASN A 265 18.58 7.06 -8.69
C ASN A 265 19.14 6.86 -10.10
N GLY A 266 18.45 6.02 -10.88
CA GLY A 266 18.78 5.80 -12.27
C GLY A 266 20.08 5.02 -12.41
N CYS A 267 21.10 5.67 -12.98
CA CYS A 267 22.30 4.95 -13.40
C CYS A 267 23.25 4.58 -12.24
N THR A 268 23.07 5.16 -11.05
CA THR A 268 23.73 4.70 -9.81
C THR A 268 23.19 3.34 -9.32
N GLY A 269 21.98 2.97 -9.74
CA GLY A 269 21.29 1.73 -9.32
C GLY A 269 20.46 1.87 -8.05
N ASP A 270 20.40 3.07 -7.46
CA ASP A 270 19.57 3.38 -6.29
C ASP A 270 18.11 3.72 -6.68
N ASN A 271 17.24 3.76 -5.67
CA ASN A 271 15.79 3.97 -5.84
C ASN A 271 15.30 5.31 -5.26
N GLY A 272 16.16 6.32 -5.20
CA GLY A 272 15.82 7.67 -4.74
C GLY A 272 14.95 8.45 -5.72
N ARG A 273 14.62 9.70 -5.37
CA ARG A 273 13.72 10.59 -6.10
C ARG A 273 14.43 11.60 -7.00
N GLY A 274 15.69 11.36 -7.35
CA GLY A 274 16.48 12.30 -8.15
C GLY A 274 17.02 13.44 -7.30
N TYR A 275 17.60 14.47 -7.90
CA TYR A 275 17.95 15.66 -7.13
C TYR A 275 16.67 16.32 -6.60
N GLU A 276 16.75 16.89 -5.40
CA GLU A 276 15.66 17.60 -4.74
C GLU A 276 16.08 19.06 -4.53
N ILE A 277 15.13 19.99 -4.64
CA ILE A 277 15.35 21.38 -4.22
C ILE A 277 14.66 21.63 -2.87
N ASN A 278 15.35 22.29 -1.96
CA ASN A 278 14.89 22.52 -0.60
C ASN A 278 14.84 24.03 -0.32
N PRO A 279 13.69 24.69 -0.51
CA PRO A 279 13.53 26.09 -0.18
C PRO A 279 13.55 26.29 1.34
N PHE A 280 14.31 27.29 1.81
CA PHE A 280 14.49 27.58 3.24
C PHE A 280 13.93 28.93 3.69
N ASP A 281 13.38 29.73 2.77
CA ASP A 281 12.68 30.98 3.03
C ASP A 281 11.37 31.01 2.23
N SER A 282 10.30 31.62 2.77
CA SER A 282 9.04 31.81 2.05
C SER A 282 9.19 32.60 0.76
N LEU A 283 10.15 33.53 0.68
CA LEU A 283 10.41 34.35 -0.50
C LEU A 283 11.02 33.55 -1.67
N HIS A 284 11.44 32.31 -1.43
CA HIS A 284 11.95 31.45 -2.49
C HIS A 284 10.86 30.87 -3.38
N TYR A 285 9.60 30.96 -2.98
CA TYR A 285 8.45 30.60 -3.80
C TYR A 285 7.92 31.86 -4.49
N ASN A 286 8.44 32.16 -5.68
CA ASN A 286 7.93 33.27 -6.49
C ASN A 286 6.80 32.78 -7.37
N VAL A 287 5.60 32.72 -6.78
CA VAL A 287 4.37 32.33 -7.47
C VAL A 287 4.00 33.38 -8.51
N GLY A 288 3.80 32.95 -9.75
CA GLY A 288 3.29 33.79 -10.82
C GLY A 288 1.77 33.83 -10.85
N TYR A 289 1.13 32.65 -10.81
CA TYR A 289 -0.32 32.51 -10.65
C TYR A 289 -0.65 31.17 -9.98
N ALA A 290 -1.85 31.04 -9.41
CA ALA A 290 -2.38 29.77 -8.90
C ALA A 290 -3.77 29.48 -9.50
N PRO A 291 -4.08 28.23 -9.90
CA PRO A 291 -5.44 27.85 -10.28
C PRO A 291 -6.34 27.69 -9.04
N PRO A 292 -7.67 27.61 -9.22
CA PRO A 292 -8.59 27.39 -8.10
C PRO A 292 -8.25 26.13 -7.29
N TYR A 293 -8.27 26.23 -5.97
CA TYR A 293 -8.09 25.11 -5.06
C TYR A 293 -9.43 24.47 -4.70
N ILE A 294 -9.62 23.20 -5.06
CA ILE A 294 -10.78 22.37 -4.69
C ILE A 294 -10.42 21.54 -3.45
N ALA A 295 -11.16 21.73 -2.36
CA ALA A 295 -10.88 21.13 -1.06
C ALA A 295 -12.16 20.63 -0.37
N ASN A 296 -12.00 19.92 0.75
CA ASN A 296 -13.08 19.44 1.61
C ASN A 296 -14.21 18.75 0.82
N PHE A 297 -13.82 17.89 -0.12
CA PHE A 297 -14.79 17.13 -0.90
C PHE A 297 -15.55 16.16 0.01
N GLU A 298 -16.88 16.16 -0.13
CA GLU A 298 -17.79 15.23 0.53
C GLU A 298 -18.82 14.73 -0.46
N ARG A 299 -19.23 13.46 -0.28
CA ARG A 299 -20.30 12.81 -1.04
C ARG A 299 -21.22 12.06 -0.08
N ASP A 300 -22.51 12.39 -0.13
CA ASP A 300 -23.54 11.70 0.66
C ASP A 300 -24.73 11.29 -0.23
N PRO A 301 -25.24 10.05 -0.12
CA PRO A 301 -24.67 8.91 0.60
C PRO A 301 -23.42 8.33 -0.08
N SER A 302 -22.55 7.72 0.73
CA SER A 302 -21.38 6.96 0.22
C SER A 302 -21.80 5.76 -0.64
N VAL A 303 -22.97 5.17 -0.37
CA VAL A 303 -23.61 4.13 -1.20
C VAL A 303 -25.08 4.48 -1.41
N PRO A 304 -25.44 5.12 -2.54
CA PRO A 304 -26.82 5.47 -2.83
C PRO A 304 -27.68 4.27 -3.23
N THR A 305 -28.94 4.28 -2.83
CA THR A 305 -29.99 3.43 -3.43
C THR A 305 -30.55 4.08 -4.69
N SER A 306 -31.33 3.33 -5.48
CA SER A 306 -31.95 3.81 -6.71
C SER A 306 -33.05 4.86 -6.52
N ASN A 307 -33.38 5.20 -5.27
CA ASN A 307 -34.34 6.24 -4.91
C ASN A 307 -33.67 7.46 -4.25
N GLN A 308 -32.34 7.50 -4.18
CA GLN A 308 -31.59 8.58 -3.56
C GLN A 308 -30.82 9.36 -4.62
N ASP A 309 -30.99 10.68 -4.59
CA ASP A 309 -30.03 11.60 -5.20
C ASP A 309 -28.72 11.57 -4.40
N VAL A 310 -27.62 11.95 -5.03
CA VAL A 310 -26.29 12.02 -4.41
C VAL A 310 -25.84 13.46 -4.34
N GLU A 311 -25.65 13.96 -3.12
CA GLU A 311 -25.13 15.29 -2.86
C GLU A 311 -23.61 15.27 -2.94
N ILE A 312 -23.06 16.22 -3.69
CA ILE A 312 -21.63 16.47 -3.81
C ILE A 312 -21.36 17.88 -3.29
N VAL A 313 -20.49 17.98 -2.29
CA VAL A 313 -20.11 19.25 -1.65
C VAL A 313 -18.60 19.42 -1.70
N CYS A 314 -18.12 20.63 -1.97
CA CYS A 314 -16.71 20.97 -1.83
C CYS A 314 -16.52 22.48 -1.61
N ASN A 315 -15.34 22.86 -1.10
CA ASN A 315 -14.90 24.25 -1.09
C ASN A 315 -14.00 24.53 -2.30
N ILE A 316 -14.25 25.61 -3.03
CA ILE A 316 -13.42 26.06 -4.14
C ILE A 316 -13.03 27.51 -3.90
N THR A 317 -11.74 27.75 -3.79
CA THR A 317 -11.15 29.08 -3.52
C THR A 317 -10.11 29.41 -4.57
N ASP A 318 -9.97 30.70 -4.88
CA ASP A 318 -8.87 31.21 -5.69
C ASP A 318 -8.02 32.13 -4.81
N TYR A 319 -6.71 31.90 -4.78
CA TYR A 319 -5.78 32.57 -3.85
C TYR A 319 -5.24 33.89 -4.40
N ASP A 320 -5.22 34.06 -5.72
CA ASP A 320 -4.74 35.25 -6.43
C ASP A 320 -5.84 35.99 -7.20
N GLY A 321 -7.08 35.52 -7.13
CA GLY A 321 -8.22 36.17 -7.76
C GLY A 321 -9.60 35.74 -7.23
N THR A 322 -10.46 35.34 -8.16
CA THR A 322 -11.84 34.89 -7.98
C THR A 322 -12.12 33.70 -8.89
N VAL A 323 -12.95 32.78 -8.42
CA VAL A 323 -13.45 31.67 -9.24
C VAL A 323 -14.46 32.20 -10.28
N ASP A 324 -14.21 31.95 -11.57
CA ASP A 324 -15.06 32.39 -12.69
C ASP A 324 -16.14 31.35 -13.04
N SER A 325 -15.76 30.07 -13.12
CA SER A 325 -16.72 29.00 -13.44
C SER A 325 -16.38 27.68 -12.77
N VAL A 326 -17.43 26.93 -12.41
CA VAL A 326 -17.31 25.58 -11.85
C VAL A 326 -18.33 24.67 -12.54
N CYS A 327 -17.89 23.49 -12.95
CA CYS A 327 -18.79 22.44 -13.41
C CYS A 327 -18.42 21.08 -12.81
N ILE A 328 -19.44 20.22 -12.71
CA ILE A 328 -19.28 18.80 -12.47
C ILE A 328 -19.60 18.07 -13.77
N ALA A 329 -18.70 17.19 -14.18
CA ALA A 329 -18.95 16.28 -15.28
C ALA A 329 -19.31 14.92 -14.69
N TRP A 330 -20.43 14.33 -15.08
CA TRP A 330 -20.80 13.01 -14.59
C TRP A 330 -21.57 12.19 -15.64
N THR A 331 -21.50 10.87 -15.53
CA THR A 331 -22.32 9.96 -16.34
C THR A 331 -22.49 8.60 -15.68
N ALA A 332 -23.67 8.00 -15.86
CA ALA A 332 -23.92 6.59 -15.58
C ALA A 332 -23.74 5.68 -16.82
N ASP A 333 -23.45 6.26 -18.00
CA ASP A 333 -23.13 5.50 -19.20
C ASP A 333 -21.64 5.20 -19.24
N ASN A 334 -21.28 3.96 -18.88
CA ASN A 334 -19.90 3.50 -18.85
C ASN A 334 -19.24 3.38 -20.23
N ALA A 335 -20.00 3.44 -21.33
CA ALA A 335 -19.45 3.46 -22.68
C ALA A 335 -18.96 4.84 -23.12
N LEU A 336 -19.38 5.92 -22.45
CA LEU A 336 -18.87 7.26 -22.73
C LEU A 336 -17.42 7.40 -22.27
N SER A 337 -16.56 7.91 -23.16
CA SER A 337 -15.19 8.29 -22.81
C SER A 337 -15.18 9.50 -21.87
N ILE A 338 -14.19 9.58 -20.99
CA ILE A 338 -14.00 10.71 -20.05
C ILE A 338 -14.05 12.07 -20.76
N ALA A 339 -13.44 12.19 -21.95
CA ALA A 339 -13.42 13.42 -22.75
C ALA A 339 -14.80 13.94 -23.17
N ASN A 340 -15.82 13.06 -23.21
CA ASN A 340 -17.16 13.35 -23.71
C ASN A 340 -18.22 13.31 -22.61
N MET A 341 -17.81 13.24 -21.33
CA MET A 341 -18.75 13.30 -20.22
C MET A 341 -19.50 14.64 -20.24
N PRO A 342 -20.83 14.63 -20.09
CA PRO A 342 -21.61 15.87 -20.06
C PRO A 342 -21.24 16.68 -18.81
N LYS A 343 -21.11 18.00 -19.00
CA LYS A 343 -20.75 18.96 -17.94
C LYS A 343 -22.00 19.72 -17.50
N TYR A 344 -22.18 19.84 -16.19
CA TYR A 344 -23.29 20.54 -15.56
C TYR A 344 -22.75 21.65 -14.67
N ALA A 345 -23.46 22.78 -14.62
CA ALA A 345 -23.07 23.88 -13.74
C ALA A 345 -23.09 23.40 -12.28
N PHE A 346 -22.03 23.70 -11.54
CA PHE A 346 -21.90 23.40 -10.12
C PHE A 346 -22.06 24.74 -9.38
N PRO A 347 -23.25 25.04 -8.82
CA PRO A 347 -23.54 26.36 -8.28
C PRO A 347 -22.86 26.58 -6.92
N LEU A 348 -22.51 27.84 -6.66
CA LEU A 348 -22.11 28.30 -5.33
C LEU A 348 -23.33 28.28 -4.40
N SER A 349 -23.19 27.67 -3.23
CA SER A 349 -24.24 27.56 -2.22
C SER A 349 -24.66 28.94 -1.70
N ALA A 350 -25.96 29.15 -1.56
CA ALA A 350 -26.51 30.46 -1.26
C ALA A 350 -26.04 30.99 0.11
N GLY A 351 -25.40 32.16 0.11
CA GLY A 351 -24.89 32.80 1.33
C GLY A 351 -23.48 32.37 1.73
N THR A 352 -22.81 31.56 0.92
CA THR A 352 -21.39 31.21 1.07
C THR A 352 -20.53 31.99 0.07
N THR A 353 -19.21 31.88 0.20
CA THR A 353 -18.24 32.50 -0.71
C THR A 353 -17.46 31.50 -1.54
N ASP A 354 -17.42 30.25 -1.10
CA ASP A 354 -16.52 29.21 -1.58
C ASP A 354 -17.12 27.81 -1.51
N GLU A 355 -18.32 27.60 -0.95
CA GLU A 355 -18.95 26.27 -0.88
C GLU A 355 -19.83 26.03 -2.10
N TYR A 356 -19.63 24.89 -2.76
CA TYR A 356 -20.35 24.48 -3.95
C TYR A 356 -21.10 23.19 -3.67
N GLU A 357 -22.38 23.13 -4.08
CA GLU A 357 -23.26 21.98 -3.87
C GLU A 357 -23.97 21.56 -5.17
N TYR A 358 -24.00 20.25 -5.44
CA TYR A 358 -24.68 19.68 -6.61
C TYR A 358 -25.27 18.32 -6.29
N GLU A 359 -26.52 18.10 -6.70
CA GLU A 359 -27.21 16.82 -6.60
C GLU A 359 -27.14 16.05 -7.93
N ILE A 360 -26.45 14.92 -7.95
CA ILE A 360 -26.57 13.94 -9.04
C ILE A 360 -27.89 13.18 -8.83
N PRO A 361 -28.84 13.22 -9.79
CA PRO A 361 -30.13 12.56 -9.62
C PRO A 361 -30.00 11.05 -9.44
N ALA A 362 -30.96 10.44 -8.75
CA ALA A 362 -31.04 9.01 -8.52
C ALA A 362 -30.85 8.20 -9.82
N GLN A 363 -29.98 7.19 -9.77
CA GLN A 363 -29.68 6.29 -10.88
C GLN A 363 -30.22 4.88 -10.61
N THR A 364 -30.29 4.04 -11.65
CA THR A 364 -30.80 2.67 -11.49
C THR A 364 -29.88 1.80 -10.64
N ASP A 365 -30.43 0.83 -9.91
CA ASP A 365 -29.65 -0.15 -9.13
C ASP A 365 -28.59 -0.85 -10.00
N GLY A 366 -27.38 -1.01 -9.45
CA GLY A 366 -26.22 -1.57 -10.14
C GLY A 366 -25.52 -0.64 -11.14
N SER A 367 -25.96 0.61 -11.30
CA SER A 367 -25.27 1.57 -12.16
C SER A 367 -23.98 2.05 -11.49
N THR A 368 -22.90 2.16 -12.26
CA THR A 368 -21.70 2.90 -11.85
C THR A 368 -21.79 4.32 -12.37
N VAL A 369 -21.73 5.29 -11.48
CA VAL A 369 -21.66 6.71 -11.83
C VAL A 369 -20.22 7.15 -11.73
N ARG A 370 -19.70 7.76 -12.80
CA ARG A 370 -18.34 8.33 -12.85
C ARG A 370 -18.46 9.83 -12.90
N TYR A 371 -17.59 10.56 -12.18
CA TYR A 371 -17.62 12.01 -12.16
C TYR A 371 -16.25 12.65 -11.91
N TYR A 372 -16.14 13.93 -12.26
CA TYR A 372 -15.05 14.81 -11.85
C TYR A 372 -15.55 16.26 -11.76
N ILE A 373 -14.88 17.07 -10.94
CA ILE A 373 -15.13 18.50 -10.78
C ILE A 373 -14.07 19.26 -11.56
N TYR A 374 -14.46 20.37 -12.15
CA TYR A 374 -13.60 21.26 -12.92
C TYR A 374 -13.91 22.72 -12.58
N ALA A 375 -12.88 23.48 -12.22
CA ALA A 375 -12.98 24.89 -11.88
C ALA A 375 -12.02 25.74 -12.71
N VAL A 376 -12.41 26.98 -12.99
CA VAL A 376 -11.63 27.98 -13.72
C VAL A 376 -11.69 29.30 -12.96
N ASP A 377 -10.55 29.97 -12.79
CA ASP A 377 -10.47 31.32 -12.22
C ASP A 377 -10.70 32.44 -13.26
N ASN A 378 -10.68 33.69 -12.81
CA ASN A 378 -10.83 34.88 -13.66
C ASN A 378 -9.68 35.13 -14.64
N ASP A 379 -8.55 34.44 -14.50
CA ASP A 379 -7.39 34.54 -15.37
C ASP A 379 -7.30 33.35 -16.36
N GLY A 380 -8.25 32.41 -16.26
CA GLY A 380 -8.39 31.26 -17.14
C GLY A 380 -7.56 30.05 -16.71
N ASN A 381 -7.02 30.01 -15.49
CA ASN A 381 -6.31 28.83 -15.00
C ASN A 381 -7.31 27.78 -14.49
N GLU A 382 -6.95 26.52 -14.70
CA GLU A 382 -7.87 25.39 -14.55
C GLU A 382 -7.42 24.46 -13.43
N SER A 383 -8.38 23.88 -12.70
CA SER A 383 -8.14 22.81 -11.72
C SER A 383 -9.21 21.72 -11.77
N TRP A 384 -8.89 20.56 -11.17
CA TRP A 384 -9.71 19.35 -11.22
C TRP A 384 -9.77 18.64 -9.87
N TYR A 385 -10.91 18.02 -9.58
CA TYR A 385 -11.05 17.00 -8.55
C TYR A 385 -11.67 15.71 -9.14
N PRO A 386 -11.02 14.54 -9.01
CA PRO A 386 -9.66 14.35 -8.49
C PRO A 386 -8.63 15.13 -9.33
N THR A 387 -7.47 15.39 -8.72
CA THR A 387 -6.40 16.13 -9.40
C THR A 387 -6.06 15.44 -10.72
N LYS A 388 -6.06 16.21 -11.82
CA LYS A 388 -5.53 15.78 -13.11
C LYS A 388 -4.02 16.06 -13.16
N PRO A 389 -3.15 15.05 -13.28
CA PRO A 389 -1.74 15.28 -13.51
C PRO A 389 -1.53 16.13 -14.78
N THR A 390 -0.60 17.09 -14.74
CA THR A 390 -0.33 17.97 -15.89
C THR A 390 0.15 17.21 -17.14
N THR A 391 0.74 16.03 -16.95
CA THR A 391 1.19 15.12 -18.01
C THR A 391 0.05 14.30 -18.64
N GLN A 392 -1.15 14.33 -18.05
CA GLN A 392 -2.31 13.55 -18.48
C GLN A 392 -3.25 14.38 -19.35
N ALA A 393 -3.69 13.82 -20.48
CA ALA A 393 -4.60 14.49 -21.40
C ALA A 393 -6.05 14.56 -20.87
N LEU A 394 -6.46 13.59 -20.06
CA LEU A 394 -7.82 13.47 -19.52
C LEU A 394 -7.80 13.64 -18.00
N PRO A 395 -8.86 14.17 -17.37
CA PRO A 395 -8.96 14.20 -15.92
C PRO A 395 -9.05 12.80 -15.32
N ASN A 396 -8.58 12.67 -14.08
CA ASN A 396 -8.94 11.54 -13.23
C ASN A 396 -10.42 11.63 -12.87
N ILE A 397 -11.00 10.50 -12.45
CA ILE A 397 -12.42 10.40 -12.12
C ILE A 397 -12.60 9.72 -10.78
N GLU A 398 -13.61 10.17 -10.05
CA GLU A 398 -14.22 9.38 -8.98
C GLU A 398 -15.36 8.54 -9.53
N PHE A 399 -15.76 7.53 -8.78
CA PHE A 399 -16.97 6.78 -9.08
C PHE A 399 -17.68 6.24 -7.84
N TYR A 400 -18.94 5.86 -8.02
CA TYR A 400 -19.70 5.08 -7.04
C TYR A 400 -20.66 4.12 -7.73
N THR A 401 -21.11 3.11 -7.00
CA THR A 401 -22.14 2.16 -7.46
C THR A 401 -23.44 2.38 -6.70
N VAL A 402 -24.57 2.36 -7.42
CA VAL A 402 -25.90 2.38 -6.81
C VAL A 402 -26.28 0.99 -6.32
N ARG A 403 -26.75 0.88 -5.07
CA ARG A 403 -27.10 -0.38 -4.41
C ARG A 403 -28.39 -0.27 -3.61
N ASP A 404 -29.47 -0.90 -4.09
CA ASP A 404 -30.74 -1.00 -3.35
C ASP A 404 -30.66 -1.92 -2.13
N ASN A 405 -29.80 -2.93 -2.19
CA ASN A 405 -29.71 -4.01 -1.19
C ASN A 405 -28.45 -3.91 -0.30
N GLY A 406 -27.84 -2.72 -0.24
CA GLY A 406 -26.60 -2.47 0.49
C GLY A 406 -25.34 -2.80 -0.32
N MET A 407 -24.20 -2.39 0.24
CA MET A 407 -22.87 -2.55 -0.37
C MET A 407 -22.49 -4.03 -0.54
N LEU A 408 -21.82 -4.33 -1.64
CA LEU A 408 -21.19 -5.63 -1.89
C LEU A 408 -19.68 -5.56 -1.62
N VAL A 409 -19.04 -6.72 -1.44
CA VAL A 409 -17.57 -6.78 -1.38
C VAL A 409 -16.95 -6.21 -2.66
N TYR A 410 -17.60 -6.42 -3.81
CA TYR A 410 -17.25 -5.78 -5.09
C TYR A 410 -17.04 -4.27 -4.98
N ASP A 411 -17.86 -3.55 -4.22
CA ASP A 411 -17.77 -2.09 -4.13
C ASP A 411 -16.58 -1.62 -3.29
N ILE A 412 -16.05 -2.49 -2.43
CA ILE A 412 -14.82 -2.24 -1.68
C ILE A 412 -13.61 -2.51 -2.57
N GLN A 413 -13.63 -3.61 -3.32
CA GLN A 413 -12.46 -4.11 -4.03
C GLN A 413 -12.28 -3.54 -5.43
N TYR A 414 -13.36 -3.33 -6.18
CA TYR A 414 -13.25 -2.82 -7.54
C TYR A 414 -12.70 -1.41 -7.52
N THR A 415 -11.60 -1.19 -8.24
CA THR A 415 -10.99 0.12 -8.38
C THR A 415 -10.73 0.47 -9.85
N MET A 416 -10.74 1.77 -10.13
CA MET A 416 -10.22 2.33 -11.38
C MET A 416 -8.80 2.89 -11.21
N ASP A 417 -8.24 2.81 -10.00
CA ASP A 417 -6.86 3.16 -9.72
C ASP A 417 -5.92 2.09 -10.34
N PRO A 418 -4.96 2.48 -11.20
CA PRO A 418 -3.95 1.58 -11.73
C PRO A 418 -3.08 0.88 -10.67
N PHE A 419 -3.02 1.40 -9.44
CA PHE A 419 -2.25 0.83 -8.34
C PHE A 419 -3.01 -0.23 -7.52
N GLY A 420 -4.32 -0.38 -7.73
CA GLY A 420 -5.14 -1.41 -7.07
C GLY A 420 -5.82 -0.95 -5.78
N ASP A 421 -5.54 0.25 -5.28
CA ASP A 421 -6.08 0.75 -4.02
C ASP A 421 -7.62 0.87 -4.03
N SER A 422 -8.25 0.47 -2.93
CA SER A 422 -9.71 0.57 -2.76
C SER A 422 -10.21 2.02 -2.83
N PRO A 423 -11.31 2.31 -3.55
CA PRO A 423 -11.93 3.63 -3.53
C PRO A 423 -12.58 3.98 -2.17
N LEU A 424 -12.61 3.02 -1.24
CA LEU A 424 -13.20 3.17 0.09
C LEU A 424 -12.15 3.10 1.21
N GLU A 425 -10.85 3.20 0.91
CA GLU A 425 -9.79 3.22 1.92
C GLU A 425 -10.12 4.24 3.03
N THR A 426 -9.88 3.84 4.29
CA THR A 426 -10.17 4.60 5.53
C THR A 426 -11.65 4.75 5.91
N GLN A 427 -12.58 4.36 5.03
CA GLN A 427 -14.01 4.42 5.32
C GLN A 427 -14.46 3.21 6.16
N GLU A 428 -15.38 3.43 7.10
CA GLU A 428 -16.09 2.35 7.78
C GLU A 428 -17.30 1.91 6.93
N VAL A 429 -17.34 0.63 6.58
CA VAL A 429 -18.34 0.07 5.67
C VAL A 429 -19.02 -1.14 6.30
N THR A 430 -20.22 -1.47 5.82
CA THR A 430 -20.95 -2.70 6.20
C THR A 430 -21.33 -3.47 4.95
N VAL A 431 -20.91 -4.74 4.88
CA VAL A 431 -21.17 -5.65 3.75
C VAL A 431 -21.64 -7.02 4.23
N LYS A 432 -22.34 -7.73 3.35
CA LYS A 432 -22.63 -9.16 3.53
C LYS A 432 -21.72 -9.99 2.65
N GLY A 433 -21.37 -11.19 3.11
CA GLY A 433 -20.60 -12.14 2.31
C GLY A 433 -20.70 -13.56 2.84
N VAL A 434 -20.42 -14.52 1.99
CA VAL A 434 -20.35 -15.95 2.34
C VAL A 434 -18.92 -16.30 2.72
N VAL A 435 -18.74 -16.99 3.84
CA VAL A 435 -17.41 -17.39 4.32
C VAL A 435 -16.81 -18.46 3.38
N THR A 436 -15.70 -18.11 2.73
CA THR A 436 -14.96 -19.00 1.81
C THR A 436 -13.77 -19.70 2.48
N ALA A 437 -13.21 -19.07 3.50
CA ALA A 437 -12.20 -19.64 4.40
C ALA A 437 -12.43 -19.15 5.83
N SER A 438 -12.17 -20.02 6.79
CA SER A 438 -12.41 -19.72 8.21
C SER A 438 -11.17 -19.92 9.06
N THR A 439 -11.28 -19.49 10.32
CA THR A 439 -10.27 -19.65 11.37
C THR A 439 -10.40 -20.98 12.12
N LYS A 440 -11.24 -21.91 11.63
CA LYS A 440 -11.43 -23.23 12.27
C LYS A 440 -10.18 -24.09 12.08
N ILE A 441 -9.92 -24.97 13.05
CA ILE A 441 -8.88 -25.99 12.95
C ILE A 441 -9.15 -26.85 11.71
N GLY A 442 -8.13 -27.13 10.91
CA GLY A 442 -8.27 -27.82 9.63
C GLY A 442 -8.61 -26.90 8.45
N ASP A 443 -8.77 -25.59 8.67
CA ASP A 443 -9.04 -24.59 7.64
C ASP A 443 -7.85 -23.61 7.51
N LEU A 444 -7.98 -22.56 6.71
CA LEU A 444 -6.91 -21.61 6.39
C LEU A 444 -6.33 -20.89 7.61
N GLY A 445 -7.12 -20.75 8.68
CA GLY A 445 -6.73 -19.99 9.88
C GLY A 445 -7.04 -18.50 9.80
N TYR A 446 -7.60 -18.04 8.69
CA TYR A 446 -7.95 -16.65 8.41
C TYR A 446 -9.37 -16.57 7.85
N LEU A 447 -10.10 -15.50 8.18
CA LEU A 447 -11.48 -15.31 7.72
C LEU A 447 -11.49 -14.58 6.38
N TYR A 448 -12.02 -15.23 5.35
CA TYR A 448 -12.32 -14.61 4.07
C TYR A 448 -13.80 -14.76 3.78
N ILE A 449 -14.40 -13.69 3.27
CA ILE A 449 -15.79 -13.68 2.80
C ILE A 449 -15.81 -13.29 1.33
N GLN A 450 -16.82 -13.75 0.61
CA GLN A 450 -17.00 -13.42 -0.81
C GLN A 450 -18.49 -13.22 -1.12
N ASP A 451 -18.81 -12.32 -2.05
CA ASP A 451 -20.18 -12.18 -2.56
C ASP A 451 -20.63 -13.52 -3.18
N GLU A 452 -21.80 -14.03 -2.81
CA GLU A 452 -22.25 -15.39 -3.19
C GLU A 452 -22.31 -15.59 -4.71
N THR A 453 -22.84 -14.60 -5.43
CA THR A 453 -22.96 -14.57 -6.89
C THR A 453 -21.86 -13.75 -7.56
N GLY A 454 -20.85 -13.35 -6.78
CA GLY A 454 -19.75 -12.50 -7.20
C GLY A 454 -18.80 -13.17 -8.19
N SER A 455 -18.30 -12.37 -9.12
CA SER A 455 -17.22 -12.78 -10.03
C SER A 455 -15.94 -12.07 -9.60
N ALA A 456 -15.21 -11.42 -10.50
CA ALA A 456 -14.08 -10.58 -10.13
C ALA A 456 -14.43 -9.55 -9.05
N TRP A 457 -13.46 -9.25 -8.19
CA TRP A 457 -13.46 -8.27 -7.10
C TRP A 457 -14.38 -8.62 -5.93
N SER A 458 -14.86 -9.86 -5.84
CA SER A 458 -15.90 -10.17 -4.86
C SER A 458 -15.39 -10.75 -3.54
N GLY A 459 -14.08 -10.93 -3.34
CA GLY A 459 -13.51 -11.54 -2.14
C GLY A 459 -12.79 -10.52 -1.26
N ILE A 460 -12.86 -10.65 0.06
CA ILE A 460 -12.13 -9.77 0.98
C ILE A 460 -11.64 -10.50 2.24
N TRP A 461 -10.44 -10.12 2.67
CA TRP A 461 -9.86 -10.59 3.92
C TRP A 461 -10.40 -9.80 5.11
N CYS A 462 -10.94 -10.51 6.11
CA CYS A 462 -11.40 -9.91 7.35
C CYS A 462 -10.37 -10.14 8.47
N VAL A 463 -9.91 -9.05 9.09
CA VAL A 463 -9.00 -9.08 10.25
C VAL A 463 -9.64 -8.42 11.47
N GLY A 464 -9.25 -8.83 12.67
CA GLY A 464 -9.80 -8.27 13.91
C GLY A 464 -10.07 -9.32 14.97
N ILE A 465 -10.84 -8.93 15.99
CA ILE A 465 -11.21 -9.79 17.12
C ILE A 465 -12.57 -10.46 16.90
N GLY A 466 -12.80 -11.63 17.52
CA GLY A 466 -14.11 -12.28 17.50
C GLY A 466 -14.51 -12.99 16.20
N LEU A 467 -13.56 -13.16 15.26
CA LEU A 467 -13.79 -13.82 13.96
C LEU A 467 -13.75 -15.36 14.03
N ASN A 468 -13.54 -15.94 15.22
CA ASN A 468 -13.40 -17.40 15.42
C ASN A 468 -14.71 -18.18 15.44
N GLN A 469 -15.85 -17.50 15.35
CA GLN A 469 -17.18 -18.10 15.45
C GLN A 469 -17.77 -18.56 14.11
N PHE A 470 -17.24 -18.07 12.99
CA PHE A 470 -17.79 -18.28 11.65
C PHE A 470 -17.30 -19.59 11.02
N TYR A 471 -18.17 -20.23 10.24
CA TYR A 471 -17.88 -21.46 9.51
C TYR A 471 -17.99 -21.20 8.01
N ARG A 472 -17.28 -21.98 7.18
CA ARG A 472 -17.48 -21.94 5.72
C ARG A 472 -18.96 -22.07 5.36
N ASN A 473 -19.35 -21.42 4.27
CA ASN A 473 -20.72 -21.38 3.73
C ASN A 473 -21.74 -20.62 4.60
N GLU A 474 -21.37 -20.07 5.76
CA GLU A 474 -22.26 -19.14 6.47
C GLU A 474 -22.26 -17.79 5.77
N GLU A 475 -23.44 -17.18 5.63
CA GLU A 475 -23.55 -15.76 5.29
C GLU A 475 -23.39 -14.93 6.58
N VAL A 476 -22.53 -13.93 6.49
CA VAL A 476 -22.21 -13.02 7.57
C VAL A 476 -22.39 -11.58 7.13
N GLU A 477 -22.76 -10.72 8.07
CA GLU A 477 -22.76 -9.27 7.91
C GLU A 477 -21.60 -8.71 8.73
N VAL A 478 -20.72 -7.96 8.08
CA VAL A 478 -19.46 -7.49 8.64
C VAL A 478 -19.36 -5.98 8.47
N THR A 479 -19.06 -5.29 9.56
CA THR A 479 -18.74 -3.87 9.62
C THR A 479 -17.27 -3.71 9.97
N GLY A 480 -16.56 -2.83 9.26
CA GLY A 480 -15.16 -2.54 9.56
C GLY A 480 -14.60 -1.40 8.73
N VAL A 481 -13.38 -1.00 9.05
CA VAL A 481 -12.64 0.03 8.31
C VAL A 481 -11.86 -0.64 7.17
N VAL A 482 -11.98 -0.11 5.96
CA VAL A 482 -11.20 -0.57 4.79
C VAL A 482 -9.76 -0.08 4.93
N GLU A 483 -8.80 -0.99 4.77
CA GLU A 483 -7.36 -0.69 4.88
C GLU A 483 -6.60 -1.27 3.68
N GLU A 484 -5.65 -0.50 3.15
CA GLU A 484 -4.59 -1.03 2.31
C GLU A 484 -3.45 -1.58 3.18
N TYR A 485 -3.05 -2.84 2.92
CA TYR A 485 -2.08 -3.54 3.75
C TYR A 485 -1.02 -4.28 2.93
N TYR A 486 0.11 -3.62 2.65
CA TYR A 486 1.17 -4.16 1.78
C TYR A 486 0.70 -4.47 0.36
N GLY A 487 -0.17 -3.59 -0.18
CA GLY A 487 -0.71 -3.68 -1.55
C GLY A 487 -1.87 -4.66 -1.68
N MET A 488 -2.65 -4.85 -0.61
CA MET A 488 -3.89 -5.63 -0.64
C MET A 488 -4.96 -4.91 0.16
N THR A 489 -6.20 -4.97 -0.31
CA THR A 489 -7.33 -4.41 0.42
C THR A 489 -7.86 -5.43 1.44
N ARG A 490 -8.07 -4.98 2.67
CA ARG A 490 -8.69 -5.80 3.73
C ARG A 490 -9.67 -5.00 4.57
N LEU A 491 -10.49 -5.72 5.34
CA LEU A 491 -11.44 -5.13 6.28
C LEU A 491 -10.97 -5.34 7.73
N ASN A 492 -10.67 -4.25 8.42
CA ASN A 492 -10.41 -4.25 9.86
C ASN A 492 -11.75 -4.20 10.62
N VAL A 493 -12.21 -5.38 11.02
CA VAL A 493 -13.56 -5.63 11.50
C VAL A 493 -13.79 -5.02 12.88
N THR A 494 -14.80 -4.15 12.95
CA THR A 494 -15.32 -3.55 14.20
C THR A 494 -16.51 -4.34 14.74
N SER A 495 -17.31 -4.96 13.87
CA SER A 495 -18.45 -5.83 14.23
C SER A 495 -18.70 -6.89 13.16
N ALA A 496 -19.08 -8.10 13.57
CA ALA A 496 -19.50 -9.14 12.63
C ALA A 496 -20.58 -10.03 13.25
N ASN A 497 -21.63 -10.30 12.48
CA ASN A 497 -22.78 -11.09 12.89
C ASN A 497 -23.12 -12.16 11.85
N LYS A 498 -23.61 -13.31 12.32
CA LYS A 498 -24.21 -14.30 11.42
C LYS A 498 -25.58 -13.81 11.00
N THR A 499 -25.91 -13.88 9.72
CA THR A 499 -27.28 -13.58 9.26
C THR A 499 -28.25 -14.71 9.60
N GLY A 500 -27.72 -15.93 9.80
CA GLY A 500 -28.48 -17.15 9.98
C GLY A 500 -28.71 -17.92 8.68
N ASN A 501 -28.25 -17.39 7.54
CA ASN A 501 -28.34 -18.04 6.24
C ASN A 501 -27.07 -18.82 5.92
N LEU A 502 -27.21 -19.77 4.99
CA LEU A 502 -26.10 -20.43 4.33
C LEU A 502 -26.08 -19.99 2.87
N GLY A 503 -24.88 -19.84 2.31
CA GLY A 503 -24.66 -19.58 0.89
C GLY A 503 -23.53 -20.45 0.37
N THR A 504 -23.38 -20.55 -0.96
CA THR A 504 -22.30 -21.33 -1.58
C THR A 504 -21.61 -20.51 -2.66
N VAL A 505 -20.29 -20.37 -2.50
CA VAL A 505 -19.41 -19.73 -3.48
C VAL A 505 -18.71 -20.81 -4.29
N SER A 506 -18.83 -20.74 -5.62
CA SER A 506 -18.07 -21.59 -6.53
C SER A 506 -16.68 -21.01 -6.76
N ALA A 507 -15.64 -21.85 -6.78
CA ALA A 507 -14.29 -21.41 -7.06
C ALA A 507 -14.18 -20.84 -8.48
N THR A 508 -13.59 -19.65 -8.63
CA THR A 508 -13.30 -19.10 -9.96
C THR A 508 -12.06 -19.78 -10.53
N VAL A 509 -12.16 -20.28 -11.77
CA VAL A 509 -11.06 -21.01 -12.41
C VAL A 509 -10.06 -20.02 -13.01
N LEU A 510 -8.79 -20.15 -12.61
CA LEU A 510 -7.67 -19.41 -13.22
C LEU A 510 -6.66 -20.39 -13.82
N ASP A 511 -6.10 -20.04 -14.97
CA ASP A 511 -4.98 -20.78 -15.56
C ASP A 511 -3.65 -20.23 -15.00
N PRO A 512 -2.93 -20.99 -14.15
CA PRO A 512 -1.65 -20.53 -13.61
C PRO A 512 -0.54 -20.45 -14.66
N SER A 513 -0.75 -20.95 -15.88
CA SER A 513 0.18 -20.82 -17.01
C SER A 513 0.00 -19.53 -17.82
N ASP A 514 -1.00 -18.70 -17.49
CA ASP A 514 -1.27 -17.47 -18.24
C ASP A 514 -0.22 -16.39 -17.97
N SER A 515 0.77 -16.35 -18.86
CA SER A 515 1.85 -15.36 -18.83
C SER A 515 1.38 -13.91 -19.06
N ALA A 516 0.24 -13.69 -19.74
CA ALA A 516 -0.28 -12.35 -19.94
C ALA A 516 -0.86 -11.81 -18.63
N SER A 517 -1.61 -12.64 -17.90
CA SER A 517 -2.11 -12.26 -16.57
C SER A 517 -0.96 -12.10 -15.57
N TYR A 518 0.06 -12.97 -15.61
CA TYR A 518 1.27 -12.81 -14.78
C TYR A 518 1.98 -11.47 -15.03
N ALA A 519 2.17 -11.09 -16.31
CA ALA A 519 2.94 -9.89 -16.66
C ALA A 519 2.20 -8.58 -16.40
N ASN A 520 0.86 -8.59 -16.47
CA ASN A 520 0.04 -7.37 -16.40
C ASN A 520 -0.78 -7.27 -15.11
N PHE A 521 -0.40 -7.98 -14.05
CA PHE A 521 -1.19 -8.03 -12.80
C PHE A 521 -2.66 -8.43 -13.05
N GLY A 522 -2.91 -9.28 -14.06
CA GLY A 522 -4.27 -9.69 -14.45
C GLY A 522 -4.99 -10.55 -13.41
N TRP A 523 -4.32 -10.86 -12.29
CA TRP A 523 -4.91 -11.57 -11.15
C TRP A 523 -5.36 -10.64 -10.02
N GLU A 524 -5.09 -9.33 -10.09
CA GLU A 524 -5.64 -8.30 -9.20
C GLU A 524 -7.15 -8.47 -8.97
N PRO A 525 -7.99 -8.68 -10.01
CA PRO A 525 -9.43 -8.82 -9.83
C PRO A 525 -9.86 -10.05 -9.05
N TYR A 526 -8.93 -10.95 -8.72
CA TYR A 526 -9.21 -12.18 -8.00
C TYR A 526 -8.59 -12.20 -6.61
N GLU A 527 -8.01 -11.09 -6.17
CA GLU A 527 -7.49 -10.95 -4.82
C GLU A 527 -8.55 -11.32 -3.78
N SER A 528 -8.13 -12.07 -2.75
CA SER A 528 -8.96 -12.52 -1.64
C SER A 528 -10.14 -13.44 -2.03
N MET A 529 -10.25 -13.82 -3.30
CA MET A 529 -11.30 -14.71 -3.78
C MET A 529 -10.95 -16.19 -3.61
N PHE A 530 -11.99 -17.02 -3.55
CA PHE A 530 -11.88 -18.46 -3.64
C PHE A 530 -11.63 -18.89 -5.09
N ILE A 531 -10.42 -19.36 -5.35
CA ILE A 531 -9.88 -19.66 -6.67
C ILE A 531 -9.57 -21.15 -6.81
N ARG A 532 -9.69 -21.61 -8.05
CA ARG A 532 -9.26 -22.92 -8.52
C ARG A 532 -8.22 -22.75 -9.61
N TYR A 533 -6.97 -23.09 -9.31
CA TYR A 533 -5.98 -23.30 -10.36
C TYR A 533 -6.30 -24.60 -11.08
N GLU A 534 -6.49 -24.52 -12.40
CA GLU A 534 -6.74 -25.66 -13.27
C GLU A 534 -6.18 -25.38 -14.66
N GLN A 535 -5.63 -26.41 -15.32
CA GLN A 535 -5.17 -26.29 -16.70
C GLN A 535 -6.32 -26.58 -17.66
N PRO A 536 -6.53 -25.75 -18.71
CA PRO A 536 -7.57 -26.03 -19.71
C PRO A 536 -7.43 -27.40 -20.38
N ASN A 537 -6.19 -27.88 -20.54
CA ASN A 537 -5.87 -29.15 -21.17
C ASN A 537 -4.71 -29.86 -20.45
N GLY A 538 -4.98 -30.55 -19.34
CA GLY A 538 -3.99 -31.41 -18.70
C GLY A 538 -4.04 -31.36 -17.19
N LYS A 539 -2.99 -31.88 -16.56
CA LYS A 539 -2.78 -31.76 -15.11
C LYS A 539 -1.92 -30.53 -14.81
N LEU A 540 -2.06 -30.00 -13.61
CA LEU A 540 -1.06 -29.13 -13.02
C LEU A 540 0.17 -29.94 -12.66
N HIS A 541 1.33 -29.35 -12.89
CA HIS A 541 2.65 -29.85 -12.49
C HIS A 541 3.30 -28.85 -11.55
N ILE A 542 4.04 -29.32 -10.55
CA ILE A 542 4.99 -28.45 -9.83
C ILE A 542 6.08 -28.03 -10.82
N SER A 543 6.10 -26.75 -11.18
CA SER A 543 7.06 -26.18 -12.15
C SER A 543 8.32 -25.64 -11.50
N GLN A 544 8.21 -25.17 -10.25
CA GLN A 544 9.33 -24.67 -9.46
C GLN A 544 9.14 -25.15 -8.02
N THR A 545 10.06 -25.98 -7.52
CA THR A 545 9.93 -26.59 -6.19
C THR A 545 10.25 -25.64 -5.05
N ASN A 546 10.93 -24.52 -5.33
CA ASN A 546 11.23 -23.49 -4.34
C ASN A 546 11.55 -22.16 -5.03
N LEU A 547 10.78 -21.12 -4.74
CA LEU A 547 10.96 -19.74 -5.21
C LEU A 547 11.42 -18.79 -4.08
N GLY A 548 11.84 -19.34 -2.95
CA GLY A 548 12.16 -18.61 -1.73
C GLY A 548 10.93 -18.38 -0.86
N PHE A 549 11.17 -18.13 0.43
CA PHE A 549 10.14 -17.77 1.41
C PHE A 549 8.91 -18.70 1.42
N GLY A 550 9.10 -20.01 1.22
CA GLY A 550 8.01 -20.99 1.28
C GLY A 550 7.20 -21.13 -0.02
N ASP A 551 7.38 -20.26 -1.02
CA ASP A 551 6.65 -20.35 -2.28
C ASP A 551 7.18 -21.48 -3.16
N TYR A 552 6.27 -22.26 -3.73
CA TYR A 552 6.51 -23.08 -4.93
C TYR A 552 5.57 -22.65 -6.05
N ALA A 553 5.73 -23.20 -7.25
CA ALA A 553 4.87 -22.84 -8.38
C ALA A 553 4.31 -24.05 -9.11
N VAL A 554 3.13 -23.85 -9.70
CA VAL A 554 2.43 -24.82 -10.54
C VAL A 554 2.17 -24.25 -11.94
N SER A 555 2.18 -25.13 -12.93
CA SER A 555 1.96 -24.78 -14.34
C SER A 555 1.49 -26.00 -15.14
N SER A 556 1.34 -25.83 -16.45
CA SER A 556 1.10 -26.88 -17.44
C SER A 556 2.26 -27.87 -17.62
N SER A 557 3.45 -27.54 -17.12
CA SER A 557 4.65 -28.38 -17.24
C SER A 557 5.60 -28.18 -16.06
N ASN A 558 6.32 -29.24 -15.69
CA ASN A 558 7.32 -29.21 -14.63
C ASN A 558 8.61 -28.45 -15.00
N THR A 559 8.76 -28.02 -16.27
CA THR A 559 9.88 -27.18 -16.73
C THR A 559 9.43 -25.77 -17.08
N ALA A 560 8.22 -25.36 -16.73
CA ALA A 560 7.71 -24.03 -17.05
C ALA A 560 8.50 -22.94 -16.30
N ALA A 561 8.74 -21.83 -16.99
CA ALA A 561 9.34 -20.64 -16.38
C ALA A 561 8.39 -20.02 -15.35
N VAL A 562 8.94 -19.23 -14.41
CA VAL A 562 8.15 -18.53 -13.39
C VAL A 562 7.07 -17.64 -14.01
N SER A 563 7.37 -16.97 -15.13
CA SER A 563 6.42 -16.13 -15.86
C SER A 563 5.23 -16.88 -16.48
N HIS A 564 5.25 -18.22 -16.48
CA HIS A 564 4.17 -19.08 -16.93
C HIS A 564 3.74 -20.01 -15.79
N SER A 565 3.85 -19.57 -14.54
CA SER A 565 3.50 -20.37 -13.37
C SER A 565 2.78 -19.54 -12.32
N GLY A 566 1.82 -20.15 -11.64
CA GLY A 566 1.14 -19.59 -10.48
C GLY A 566 1.81 -20.04 -9.19
N ARG A 567 2.08 -19.10 -8.28
CA ARG A 567 2.65 -19.41 -6.97
C ARG A 567 1.63 -20.07 -6.06
N VAL A 568 2.12 -20.94 -5.19
CA VAL A 568 1.36 -21.55 -4.10
C VAL A 568 2.17 -21.42 -2.81
N LEU A 569 1.53 -21.00 -1.73
CA LEU A 569 2.13 -20.87 -0.41
C LEU A 569 1.34 -21.68 0.61
N ALA A 570 2.06 -22.45 1.42
CA ALA A 570 1.51 -23.31 2.46
C ALA A 570 2.49 -23.49 3.62
N GLY A 571 1.98 -23.87 4.79
CA GLY A 571 2.78 -24.25 5.95
C GLY A 571 3.43 -23.09 6.70
N ARG A 572 3.01 -21.84 6.47
CA ARG A 572 3.59 -20.65 7.10
C ARG A 572 2.54 -19.63 7.55
N GLN A 573 2.60 -19.26 8.83
CA GLN A 573 1.89 -18.19 9.50
C GLN A 573 2.86 -17.33 10.32
N SER A 574 3.13 -16.12 9.85
CA SER A 574 3.98 -15.12 10.52
C SER A 574 3.39 -13.72 10.35
N THR A 575 4.14 -12.68 10.72
CA THR A 575 3.77 -11.29 10.42
C THR A 575 3.84 -10.93 8.94
N THR A 576 4.31 -11.85 8.09
CA THR A 576 4.51 -11.63 6.64
C THR A 576 4.06 -12.80 5.77
N ALA A 577 3.55 -13.88 6.35
CA ALA A 577 3.03 -15.03 5.62
C ALA A 577 1.72 -15.49 6.26
N TYR A 578 0.67 -15.67 5.46
CA TYR A 578 -0.69 -15.92 5.94
C TYR A 578 -1.31 -17.15 5.27
N SER A 579 -0.63 -18.29 5.33
CA SER A 579 -1.06 -19.54 4.69
C SER A 579 -1.52 -20.59 5.71
N SER A 580 -2.13 -21.67 5.22
CA SER A 580 -2.64 -22.74 6.10
C SER A 580 -1.52 -23.58 6.72
N LEU A 581 -1.69 -23.95 7.99
CA LEU A 581 -0.85 -24.93 8.70
C LEU A 581 -1.37 -26.38 8.55
N ASP A 582 -2.48 -26.57 7.82
CA ASP A 582 -3.17 -27.84 7.57
C ASP A 582 -2.93 -28.37 6.12
N VAL A 583 -1.85 -27.92 5.49
CA VAL A 583 -1.40 -28.35 4.15
C VAL A 583 -0.03 -29.02 4.26
N GLN A 584 0.10 -30.26 3.79
CA GLN A 584 1.35 -31.01 3.87
C GLN A 584 2.39 -30.55 2.84
N LEU A 585 1.97 -30.11 1.67
CA LEU A 585 2.87 -29.79 0.56
C LEU A 585 3.58 -28.45 0.80
N VAL A 586 4.85 -28.53 1.16
CA VAL A 586 5.72 -27.38 1.50
C VAL A 586 7.07 -27.47 0.77
N THR A 587 7.84 -26.39 0.78
CA THR A 587 9.17 -26.35 0.11
C THR A 587 10.31 -26.89 0.96
N ASP A 588 10.17 -26.89 2.28
CA ASP A 588 11.15 -27.43 3.23
C ASP A 588 10.44 -28.02 4.47
N THR A 589 10.95 -29.16 4.96
CA THR A 589 10.47 -29.76 6.22
C THR A 589 10.66 -28.87 7.44
N SER A 590 11.56 -27.88 7.40
CA SER A 590 11.75 -26.94 8.52
C SER A 590 10.47 -26.16 8.87
N TYR A 591 9.55 -26.01 7.91
CA TYR A 591 8.25 -25.37 8.13
C TYR A 591 7.32 -26.15 9.05
N SER A 592 7.67 -27.37 9.46
CA SER A 592 6.92 -28.08 10.52
C SER A 592 6.77 -27.24 11.80
N SER A 593 7.76 -26.39 12.10
CA SER A 593 7.87 -25.60 13.34
C SER A 593 8.40 -24.18 13.11
N LEU A 594 8.56 -23.75 11.86
CA LEU A 594 9.03 -22.42 11.50
C LEU A 594 7.86 -21.61 10.95
N ASP A 595 7.66 -20.40 11.49
CA ASP A 595 6.51 -19.55 11.15
C ASP A 595 5.18 -20.27 11.42
N GLY A 596 5.02 -20.78 12.64
CA GLY A 596 3.88 -21.60 13.05
C GLY A 596 4.26 -23.07 13.18
N GLU A 597 3.39 -23.82 13.88
CA GLU A 597 3.52 -25.27 14.04
C GLU A 597 2.48 -25.94 13.14
N MET A 598 2.93 -26.73 12.17
CA MET A 598 2.03 -27.42 11.25
C MET A 598 1.20 -28.49 11.99
N ASN A 599 -0.09 -28.57 11.65
CA ASN A 599 -1.01 -29.57 12.17
C ASN A 599 -0.89 -30.93 11.47
N VAL A 600 -0.09 -30.98 10.39
CA VAL A 600 0.09 -32.12 9.50
C VAL A 600 1.58 -32.38 9.30
N THR A 601 1.94 -33.61 8.94
CA THR A 601 3.36 -33.94 8.66
C THR A 601 3.77 -33.38 7.29
N PRO A 602 4.78 -32.49 7.20
CA PRO A 602 5.14 -31.88 5.92
C PRO A 602 5.68 -32.90 4.91
N VAL A 603 5.36 -32.66 3.65
CA VAL A 603 5.84 -33.37 2.47
C VAL A 603 6.48 -32.35 1.55
N VAL A 604 7.78 -32.52 1.27
CA VAL A 604 8.50 -31.60 0.39
C VAL A 604 8.01 -31.78 -1.05
N VAL A 605 7.62 -30.68 -1.69
CA VAL A 605 7.17 -30.69 -3.08
C VAL A 605 8.28 -31.15 -4.03
N SER A 606 7.90 -31.84 -5.11
CA SER A 606 8.82 -32.23 -6.18
C SER A 606 8.20 -32.01 -7.55
N ASP A 607 9.03 -31.83 -8.57
CA ASP A 607 8.66 -31.67 -9.98
C ASP A 607 7.97 -32.90 -10.60
N THR A 608 7.86 -34.00 -9.85
CA THR A 608 7.11 -35.21 -10.21
C THR A 608 5.65 -35.19 -9.75
N MET A 609 5.27 -34.23 -8.91
CA MET A 609 3.92 -34.12 -8.38
C MET A 609 2.97 -33.48 -9.39
N THR A 610 1.77 -34.03 -9.50
CA THR A 610 0.73 -33.55 -10.41
C THR A 610 -0.64 -33.53 -9.75
N PHE A 611 -1.48 -32.57 -10.14
CA PHE A 611 -2.83 -32.37 -9.63
C PHE A 611 -3.79 -32.16 -10.80
N ASP A 612 -5.06 -32.50 -10.64
CA ASP A 612 -6.10 -32.06 -11.57
C ASP A 612 -6.41 -30.58 -11.34
N ALA A 613 -6.47 -30.15 -10.08
CA ALA A 613 -6.61 -28.74 -9.69
C ALA A 613 -6.09 -28.49 -8.27
N ILE A 614 -5.86 -27.22 -7.95
CA ILE A 614 -5.60 -26.75 -6.58
C ILE A 614 -6.59 -25.63 -6.28
N GLU A 615 -7.31 -25.75 -5.17
CA GLU A 615 -8.22 -24.71 -4.68
C GLU A 615 -7.59 -23.93 -3.52
N GLY A 616 -8.07 -22.71 -3.27
CA GLY A 616 -7.55 -21.88 -2.19
C GLY A 616 -8.02 -20.44 -2.29
N ILE A 617 -7.54 -19.60 -1.39
CA ILE A 617 -7.74 -18.16 -1.51
C ILE A 617 -6.58 -17.57 -2.32
N LEU A 618 -6.83 -16.65 -3.24
CA LEU A 618 -5.75 -15.92 -3.89
C LEU A 618 -5.31 -14.76 -2.99
N TYR A 619 -4.02 -14.66 -2.73
CA TYR A 619 -3.44 -13.69 -1.80
C TYR A 619 -2.33 -12.91 -2.50
N PHE A 620 -2.31 -11.59 -2.33
CA PHE A 620 -1.21 -10.74 -2.77
C PHE A 620 -0.27 -10.38 -1.62
N GLY A 621 1.02 -10.30 -1.91
CA GLY A 621 2.00 -9.73 -0.99
C GLY A 621 3.41 -9.87 -1.55
N PHE A 622 4.36 -9.04 -1.12
CA PHE A 622 5.71 -9.00 -1.71
C PHE A 622 5.68 -8.94 -3.26
N SER A 623 4.76 -8.13 -3.80
CA SER A 623 4.60 -7.90 -5.25
C SER A 623 4.29 -9.15 -6.08
N ASN A 624 3.68 -10.17 -5.48
CA ASN A 624 3.29 -11.40 -6.17
C ASN A 624 1.95 -11.94 -5.65
N TYR A 625 1.11 -12.41 -6.56
CA TYR A 625 -0.06 -13.24 -6.23
C TYR A 625 0.35 -14.68 -6.00
N ARG A 626 -0.28 -15.31 -5.00
CA ARG A 626 -0.08 -16.70 -4.62
C ARG A 626 -1.41 -17.31 -4.18
N LEU A 627 -1.65 -18.55 -4.57
CA LEU A 627 -2.76 -19.31 -4.04
C LEU A 627 -2.37 -19.84 -2.65
N ILE A 628 -3.23 -19.64 -1.66
CA ILE A 628 -3.11 -20.21 -0.31
C ILE A 628 -4.20 -21.27 -0.12
N PRO A 629 -3.89 -22.55 -0.37
CA PRO A 629 -4.81 -23.65 -0.12
C PRO A 629 -5.19 -23.69 1.35
N ARG A 630 -6.45 -24.00 1.64
CA ARG A 630 -6.98 -23.95 3.00
C ARG A 630 -6.60 -25.19 3.79
N ASN A 631 -6.51 -26.35 3.13
CA ASN A 631 -6.01 -27.62 3.67
C ASN A 631 -5.71 -28.62 2.55
N ASN A 632 -5.27 -29.84 2.91
CA ASN A 632 -4.99 -30.91 1.94
C ASN A 632 -6.16 -31.28 0.99
N ASN A 633 -7.42 -31.09 1.40
CA ASN A 633 -8.57 -31.43 0.54
C ASN A 633 -8.68 -30.52 -0.68
N ASP A 634 -8.02 -29.36 -0.66
CA ASP A 634 -7.99 -28.44 -1.79
C ASP A 634 -7.04 -28.90 -2.92
N PHE A 635 -6.26 -29.97 -2.72
CA PHE A 635 -5.42 -30.58 -3.77
C PHE A 635 -6.16 -31.74 -4.44
N ILE A 636 -6.70 -31.49 -5.63
CA ILE A 636 -7.62 -32.41 -6.31
C ILE A 636 -6.84 -33.28 -7.28
N GLY A 637 -7.05 -34.60 -7.23
CA GLY A 637 -6.41 -35.54 -8.16
C GLY A 637 -4.89 -35.62 -8.02
N ALA A 638 -4.36 -35.34 -6.83
CA ALA A 638 -2.93 -35.45 -6.51
C ALA A 638 -2.41 -36.87 -6.79
N ASN A 639 -1.23 -36.99 -7.42
CA ASN A 639 -0.56 -38.28 -7.60
C ASN A 639 0.22 -38.75 -6.35
N VAL A 640 0.17 -37.98 -5.27
CA VAL A 640 0.72 -38.30 -3.96
C VAL A 640 -0.41 -38.43 -2.94
N THR A 641 -0.23 -39.29 -1.94
CA THR A 641 -1.21 -39.45 -0.87
C THR A 641 -1.06 -38.33 0.14
N LEU A 642 -2.16 -37.60 0.37
CA LEU A 642 -2.27 -36.57 1.40
C LEU A 642 -3.25 -37.03 2.49
N ASP A 643 -3.00 -36.59 3.72
CA ASP A 643 -3.85 -36.85 4.87
C ASP A 643 -5.21 -36.19 4.68
N SER A 644 -6.28 -36.92 5.02
CA SER A 644 -7.63 -36.37 4.99
C SER A 644 -7.85 -35.40 6.16
N ILE A 645 -8.28 -34.18 5.85
CA ILE A 645 -8.54 -33.14 6.86
C ILE A 645 -10.04 -32.99 7.05
N THR A 646 -10.49 -32.93 8.30
CA THR A 646 -11.89 -32.66 8.65
C THR A 646 -12.00 -31.25 9.21
N VAL A 647 -12.88 -30.44 8.62
CA VAL A 647 -13.17 -29.08 9.08
C VAL A 647 -14.54 -29.08 9.76
N ALA A 648 -14.67 -28.29 10.83
CA ALA A 648 -15.96 -28.13 11.48
C ALA A 648 -16.96 -27.45 10.52
N ASN A 649 -18.18 -27.99 10.42
CA ASN A 649 -19.25 -27.44 9.60
C ASN A 649 -20.17 -26.53 10.41
N SER A 650 -20.91 -25.65 9.72
CA SER A 650 -21.89 -24.77 10.37
C SER A 650 -22.95 -25.58 11.12
N PRO A 651 -23.29 -25.19 12.37
CA PRO A 651 -24.41 -25.79 13.10
C PRO A 651 -25.79 -25.35 12.58
N ILE A 652 -25.84 -24.43 11.60
CA ILE A 652 -27.08 -23.87 11.03
C ILE A 652 -27.74 -24.83 10.03
N SER A 653 -27.01 -25.82 9.51
CA SER A 653 -27.59 -26.77 8.54
C SER A 653 -28.40 -27.88 9.20
N VAL A 654 -29.53 -28.21 8.55
CA VAL A 654 -30.08 -29.57 8.56
C VAL A 654 -28.99 -30.47 8.01
N VAL A 655 -28.64 -31.51 8.78
CA VAL A 655 -27.64 -32.50 8.39
C VAL A 655 -28.17 -33.27 7.19
N GLU A 656 -27.74 -32.92 5.97
CA GLU A 656 -27.72 -33.93 4.91
C GLU A 656 -26.62 -34.92 5.28
N LEU A 657 -27.02 -36.03 5.89
CA LEU A 657 -26.09 -37.12 6.11
C LEU A 657 -25.71 -37.72 4.76
N ALA A 658 -24.45 -37.49 4.41
CA ALA A 658 -23.65 -38.38 3.59
C ALA A 658 -24.08 -39.84 3.81
N GLN A 659 -24.66 -40.44 2.78
CA GLN A 659 -24.86 -41.89 2.59
C GLN A 659 -25.04 -42.70 3.88
N MET A 660 -26.11 -42.42 4.62
CA MET A 660 -26.63 -43.44 5.51
C MET A 660 -27.33 -44.48 4.61
N ASN A 661 -26.77 -45.70 4.50
CA ASN A 661 -27.39 -46.79 3.75
C ASN A 661 -28.69 -47.22 4.44
N VAL A 662 -29.76 -46.46 4.22
CA VAL A 662 -31.10 -46.76 4.73
C VAL A 662 -31.90 -47.39 3.61
N ALA A 663 -32.21 -48.69 3.75
CA ALA A 663 -33.12 -49.39 2.85
C ALA A 663 -34.53 -49.36 3.43
N TYR A 664 -35.52 -49.02 2.61
CA TYR A 664 -36.93 -49.01 3.00
C TYR A 664 -37.78 -49.59 1.87
N TYR A 665 -38.48 -50.69 2.14
CA TYR A 665 -39.22 -51.42 1.13
C TYR A 665 -40.35 -52.27 1.73
N PRO A 666 -41.38 -52.63 0.93
CA PRO A 666 -41.67 -52.06 -0.40
C PRO A 666 -42.10 -50.60 -0.28
N ASN A 667 -41.73 -49.77 -1.26
CA ASN A 667 -42.29 -48.42 -1.43
C ASN A 667 -42.67 -48.25 -2.91
N PRO A 668 -43.96 -48.17 -3.27
CA PRO A 668 -45.14 -48.04 -2.40
C PRO A 668 -45.38 -49.23 -1.46
N VAL A 669 -45.81 -48.96 -0.23
CA VAL A 669 -46.14 -49.96 0.80
C VAL A 669 -47.64 -50.19 0.87
N ASN A 670 -48.07 -51.45 1.06
CA ASN A 670 -49.45 -51.78 1.39
C ASN A 670 -49.64 -51.74 2.92
N ASP A 671 -49.31 -52.82 3.64
CA ASP A 671 -49.53 -52.91 5.10
C ASP A 671 -48.26 -52.87 5.95
N GLN A 672 -47.11 -53.33 5.44
CA GLN A 672 -45.89 -53.53 6.21
C GLN A 672 -44.69 -52.91 5.49
N LEU A 673 -44.04 -51.93 6.12
CA LEU A 673 -42.83 -51.28 5.63
C LEU A 673 -41.63 -51.80 6.40
N THR A 674 -40.68 -52.45 5.73
CA THR A 674 -39.39 -52.80 6.31
C THR A 674 -38.45 -51.60 6.18
N VAL A 675 -37.80 -51.20 7.27
CA VAL A 675 -36.75 -50.17 7.29
C VAL A 675 -35.49 -50.76 7.91
N GLN A 676 -34.36 -50.64 7.21
CA GLN A 676 -33.03 -51.11 7.63
C GLN A 676 -32.03 -49.95 7.57
N ALA A 677 -31.28 -49.71 8.65
CA ALA A 677 -30.26 -48.67 8.73
C ALA A 677 -29.16 -49.05 9.72
N PRO A 678 -27.89 -48.67 9.52
CA PRO A 678 -26.78 -49.02 10.43
C PRO A 678 -26.74 -48.18 11.72
N MET A 679 -27.90 -47.94 12.34
CA MET A 679 -28.07 -47.12 13.55
C MET A 679 -29.21 -47.61 14.45
N ASP A 680 -29.14 -47.22 15.72
CA ASP A 680 -30.25 -47.30 16.66
C ASP A 680 -30.83 -45.89 16.86
N GLY A 681 -32.13 -45.79 17.11
CA GLY A 681 -32.80 -44.50 17.19
C GLY A 681 -34.31 -44.58 17.35
N MET A 682 -34.98 -43.57 16.84
CA MET A 682 -36.43 -43.44 16.80
C MET A 682 -36.88 -43.29 15.36
N LEU A 683 -37.74 -44.19 14.92
CA LEU A 683 -38.41 -44.13 13.61
C LEU A 683 -39.75 -43.43 13.80
N VAL A 684 -40.04 -42.44 12.96
CA VAL A 684 -41.26 -41.63 13.03
C VAL A 684 -41.83 -41.44 11.62
N ILE A 685 -43.14 -41.61 11.47
CA ILE A 685 -43.85 -41.28 10.23
C ILE A 685 -44.71 -40.04 10.48
N TYR A 686 -44.62 -39.07 9.58
CA TYR A 686 -45.42 -37.85 9.55
C TYR A 686 -46.36 -37.83 8.35
N ASN A 687 -47.54 -37.24 8.53
CA ASN A 687 -48.41 -36.93 7.39
C ASN A 687 -47.92 -35.68 6.63
N SER A 688 -48.58 -35.35 5.52
CA SER A 688 -48.26 -34.19 4.69
C SER A 688 -48.37 -32.82 5.39
N ALA A 689 -49.04 -32.75 6.54
CA ALA A 689 -49.13 -31.55 7.38
C ALA A 689 -48.06 -31.50 8.48
N GLY A 690 -47.08 -32.41 8.47
CA GLY A 690 -46.00 -32.47 9.47
C GLY A 690 -46.43 -33.04 10.83
N LYS A 691 -47.63 -33.60 10.95
CA LYS A 691 -48.11 -34.23 12.19
C LYS A 691 -47.61 -35.67 12.26
N ARG A 692 -47.01 -36.05 13.39
CA ARG A 692 -46.62 -37.44 13.68
C ARG A 692 -47.86 -38.35 13.69
N VAL A 693 -47.84 -39.38 12.86
CA VAL A 693 -48.90 -40.39 12.76
C VAL A 693 -48.48 -41.75 13.32
N LEU A 694 -47.18 -42.05 13.31
CA LEU A 694 -46.61 -43.26 13.88
C LEU A 694 -45.22 -42.95 14.45
N GLY A 695 -44.79 -43.63 15.50
CA GLY A 695 -43.37 -43.69 15.78
C GLY A 695 -43.03 -44.72 16.85
N GLU A 696 -41.86 -45.33 16.71
CA GLU A 696 -41.39 -46.45 17.52
C GLU A 696 -39.88 -46.35 17.74
N ARG A 697 -39.37 -47.14 18.70
CA ARG A 697 -37.92 -47.31 18.85
C ARG A 697 -37.42 -48.18 17.71
N PHE A 698 -36.31 -47.78 17.12
CA PHE A 698 -35.69 -48.44 15.99
C PHE A 698 -34.32 -48.99 16.40
N SER A 699 -34.01 -50.23 16.04
CA SER A 699 -32.69 -50.80 16.24
C SER A 699 -32.28 -51.62 15.03
N GLN A 700 -31.47 -51.01 14.17
CA GLN A 700 -30.91 -51.53 12.92
C GLN A 700 -31.91 -51.97 11.83
N GLU A 701 -32.99 -52.66 12.20
CA GLU A 701 -34.06 -53.12 11.33
C GLU A 701 -35.39 -53.08 12.09
N SER A 702 -36.45 -52.61 11.43
CA SER A 702 -37.82 -52.67 11.95
C SER A 702 -38.84 -52.93 10.85
N ASN A 703 -39.92 -53.62 11.20
CA ASN A 703 -41.11 -53.78 10.35
C ASN A 703 -42.24 -52.93 10.91
N VAL A 704 -42.58 -51.89 10.17
CA VAL A 704 -43.56 -50.88 10.56
C VAL A 704 -44.92 -51.21 9.96
N ASP A 705 -45.92 -51.44 10.82
CA ASP A 705 -47.31 -51.62 10.40
C ASP A 705 -47.94 -50.28 10.03
N VAL A 706 -48.24 -50.11 8.75
CA VAL A 706 -48.88 -48.92 8.17
C VAL A 706 -50.33 -49.17 7.77
N SER A 707 -50.92 -50.33 8.08
CA SER A 707 -52.29 -50.71 7.70
C SER A 707 -53.39 -49.74 8.20
N ALA A 708 -53.09 -48.99 9.26
CA ALA A 708 -53.99 -47.98 9.83
C ALA A 708 -53.88 -46.60 9.14
N LEU A 709 -52.91 -46.40 8.24
CA LEU A 709 -52.67 -45.13 7.57
C LEU A 709 -53.46 -45.07 6.24
N PRO A 710 -54.27 -44.02 5.99
CA PRO A 710 -54.94 -43.86 4.70
C PRO A 710 -53.97 -43.80 3.51
N ASN A 711 -54.41 -44.20 2.32
CA ASN A 711 -53.64 -44.06 1.08
C ASN A 711 -53.14 -42.62 0.90
N GLY A 712 -51.83 -42.44 0.69
CA GLY A 712 -51.23 -41.12 0.61
C GLY A 712 -49.71 -41.08 0.68
N LEU A 713 -49.16 -39.86 0.64
CA LEU A 713 -47.73 -39.57 0.81
C LEU A 713 -47.44 -39.24 2.28
N TYR A 714 -46.40 -39.86 2.81
CA TYR A 714 -45.92 -39.67 4.18
C TYR A 714 -44.41 -39.42 4.19
N LEU A 715 -43.94 -38.78 5.26
CA LEU A 715 -42.51 -38.59 5.51
C LEU A 715 -42.05 -39.59 6.57
N LEU A 716 -41.09 -40.43 6.22
CA LEU A 716 -40.37 -41.31 7.14
C LEU A 716 -39.14 -40.58 7.66
N SER A 717 -39.04 -40.42 8.97
CA SER A 717 -37.87 -39.88 9.67
C SER A 717 -37.25 -40.97 10.54
N LEU A 718 -35.93 -41.06 10.54
CA LEU A 718 -35.16 -41.88 11.46
C LEU A 718 -34.14 -40.98 12.15
N GLU A 719 -34.19 -40.89 13.48
CA GLU A 719 -33.33 -40.02 14.28
C GLU A 719 -32.57 -40.84 15.32
N GLY A 720 -31.26 -40.64 15.44
CA GLY A 720 -30.45 -41.31 16.45
C GLY A 720 -29.07 -40.67 16.60
N SER A 721 -28.21 -41.28 17.41
CA SER A 721 -26.90 -40.71 17.78
C SER A 721 -25.92 -40.56 16.62
N LYS A 722 -26.16 -41.27 15.51
CA LYS A 722 -25.38 -41.18 14.28
C LYS A 722 -25.93 -40.17 13.27
N GLY A 723 -27.06 -39.52 13.54
CA GLY A 723 -27.67 -38.54 12.64
C GLY A 723 -29.18 -38.66 12.46
N GLN A 724 -29.72 -37.89 11.52
CA GLN A 724 -31.12 -37.92 11.11
C GLN A 724 -31.23 -38.26 9.62
N PHE A 725 -32.14 -39.17 9.26
CA PHE A 725 -32.51 -39.52 7.89
C PHE A 725 -33.98 -39.17 7.65
N LEU A 726 -34.31 -38.57 6.51
CA LEU A 726 -35.66 -38.22 6.12
C LEU A 726 -35.93 -38.63 4.67
N THR A 727 -37.01 -39.37 4.41
CA THR A 727 -37.43 -39.75 3.05
C THR A 727 -38.96 -39.76 2.90
N ARG A 728 -39.45 -39.87 1.66
CA ARG A 728 -40.88 -39.98 1.33
C ARG A 728 -41.27 -41.43 1.09
N ILE A 729 -42.37 -41.85 1.70
CA ILE A 729 -42.99 -43.16 1.46
C ILE A 729 -44.44 -42.96 0.97
N SER A 730 -44.91 -43.87 0.12
CA SER A 730 -46.29 -43.90 -0.36
C SER A 730 -47.01 -45.11 0.20
N VAL A 731 -48.12 -44.90 0.91
CA VAL A 731 -49.02 -45.97 1.37
C VAL A 731 -50.14 -46.16 0.34
N GLN A 732 -50.33 -47.41 -0.11
CA GLN A 732 -51.31 -47.82 -1.13
C GLN A 732 -51.87 -49.22 -0.79
N HIS A 733 -53.08 -49.26 -0.23
CA HIS A 733 -53.84 -50.49 0.02
C HIS A 733 -54.53 -51.06 -1.21
#